data_AF-A0A2I0AJU7-F1
#
_entry.id   AF-A0A2I0AJU7-F1
#
_cell.length_a   1.000
_cell.length_b   1.000
_cell.length_c   1.000
_cell.angle_alpha   90.00
_cell.angle_beta   90.00
_cell.angle_gamma   90.00
#
_symmetry.space_group_name_H-M   'P 1'
#
loop_
_entity.id
_entity.type
_entity.pdbx_description
1 polymer ?
#
loop_
_entity_poly.entity_id
_entity_poly.type
_entity_poly.pdbx_seq_one_letter_code
_entity_poly.pdbx_strand_id
1 'polypeptide(L)'
;MDLLLHPIPRTPTTLSAEDLLARRRAVLQGLASCFSMSEIRQYHSQLIRLGLSSDNDAAGRLLRFCAISPAGDLLYALRLFQRLPNPDPFIFNTLFHSPFLSSPLLIYTQMLLRSVHPNQFTFPSLFKSLSSVCDPRSLSAGRQVHAHVFKLGFHSDSFSQNNLISFYFSCVIPADARQVFDKMPHRSVIAWTTMVGGLCDLGFVEEARNLFDEMPERNSVTWNAMISGYVRNGSYLQALRLFDLMREEGFELEKFTAASLLAACAGLCALEQGRWIHRYIERNGIEVDTKLATTIIDMYCKCGCLEKAYDVFNSLPTKGISSWNSMIGGLATHGRGEEAIKLFGEMEKEMVPPDDITLTNLLSACAHVGFVDQGRKLFDRMVLAHGINPKMEHFGCLVDLYGRAGRLREAEKVIDEMPMEPDASVLGALLGACRIHGNVDLGERIGKRVVELDPKNSGRYVLLANLYAIAGRLEDAANARRLMDDRGVKKETGRSMIEKDCVINEFVAGDKAHPEAREIYDMVDEMLQRIRRHGYVPDTGGGLQDIDEEENPLCYHCEKLAIAFGLMKTKQGETMRICKNLRVCRDCHEASKLISLTYEREIIVRDRNRFHHFKGGQCSCNDYCDHVRFDLPSITMTTSDIFKIKNKSLHRVHISTPNSSKSEHGSLQVQYDAAVKIMLIKNPKF
;
A
#
# COMPACT_ATOMS: atom_id res chain seq x y z
N MET A 1 -52.83 30.99 71.62
CA MET A 1 -51.66 31.87 71.74
C MET A 1 -50.41 31.01 71.60
N ASP A 2 -49.57 31.16 70.58
CA ASP A 2 -49.70 32.02 69.39
C ASP A 2 -49.12 31.36 68.12
N LEU A 3 -49.74 31.68 66.99
CA LEU A 3 -49.27 31.39 65.64
C LEU A 3 -48.52 32.62 65.13
N LEU A 4 -47.19 32.57 64.94
CA LEU A 4 -46.49 33.56 64.11
C LEU A 4 -45.34 32.96 63.28
N LEU A 5 -45.55 33.01 61.96
CA LEU A 5 -44.59 33.42 60.93
C LEU A 5 -43.27 32.64 60.74
N HIS A 6 -43.30 31.76 59.73
CA HIS A 6 -42.35 31.89 58.62
C HIS A 6 -43.09 31.81 57.27
N PRO A 7 -42.75 32.67 56.28
CA PRO A 7 -43.54 32.79 55.06
C PRO A 7 -43.29 31.66 54.05
N ILE A 8 -44.37 31.25 53.41
CA ILE A 8 -44.38 30.36 52.24
C ILE A 8 -43.50 30.98 51.12
N PRO A 9 -42.60 30.20 50.47
CA PRO A 9 -41.89 30.67 49.29
C PRO A 9 -42.90 31.08 48.21
N ARG A 10 -42.85 32.35 47.79
CA ARG A 10 -43.79 32.90 46.82
C ARG A 10 -43.75 32.12 45.50
N THR A 11 -44.92 32.01 44.86
CA THR A 11 -45.10 31.48 43.51
C THR A 11 -44.10 32.10 42.53
N PRO A 12 -43.69 31.37 41.46
CA PRO A 12 -42.65 31.85 40.56
C PRO A 12 -43.01 33.22 39.97
N THR A 13 -42.06 34.14 40.01
CA THR A 13 -42.12 35.38 39.24
C THR A 13 -42.40 35.05 37.78
N THR A 14 -43.38 35.74 37.20
CA THR A 14 -43.57 35.77 35.75
C THR A 14 -42.29 36.32 35.12
N LEU A 15 -41.50 35.43 34.50
CA LEU A 15 -40.31 35.79 33.73
C LEU A 15 -40.67 36.86 32.70
N SER A 16 -39.84 37.89 32.57
CA SER A 16 -40.04 38.86 31.50
C SER A 16 -39.88 38.17 30.13
N ALA A 17 -40.51 38.73 29.10
CA ALA A 17 -40.36 38.20 27.75
C ALA A 17 -38.89 38.20 27.29
N GLU A 18 -38.11 39.19 27.74
CA GLU A 18 -36.67 39.31 27.47
C GLU A 18 -35.85 38.23 28.17
N ASP A 19 -36.11 37.94 29.45
CA ASP A 19 -35.46 36.84 30.19
C ASP A 19 -35.73 35.48 29.54
N LEU A 20 -36.96 35.27 29.07
CA LEU A 20 -37.34 34.03 28.39
C LEU A 20 -36.62 33.89 27.04
N LEU A 21 -36.51 34.97 26.27
CA LEU A 21 -35.75 35.02 25.01
C LEU A 21 -34.23 34.87 25.20
N ALA A 22 -33.68 35.42 26.29
CA ALA A 22 -32.28 35.24 26.67
C ALA A 22 -31.98 33.77 27.03
N ARG A 23 -32.82 33.15 27.87
CA ARG A 23 -32.72 31.73 28.23
C ARG A 23 -32.84 30.80 27.03
N ARG A 24 -33.78 31.08 26.10
CA ARG A 24 -33.91 30.31 24.85
C ARG A 24 -32.65 30.39 23.98
N ARG A 25 -32.07 31.59 23.81
CA ARG A 25 -30.80 31.76 23.07
C ARG A 25 -29.63 31.02 23.73
N ALA A 26 -29.47 31.13 25.05
CA ALA A 26 -28.39 30.45 25.77
C ALA A 26 -28.46 28.91 25.64
N VAL A 27 -29.67 28.32 25.73
CA VAL A 27 -29.87 26.87 25.54
C VAL A 27 -29.55 26.43 24.10
N LEU A 28 -29.99 27.19 23.09
CA LEU A 28 -29.71 26.90 21.68
C LEU A 28 -28.24 27.08 21.28
N GLN A 29 -27.50 27.94 21.99
CA GLN A 29 -26.04 28.09 21.85
C GLN A 29 -25.28 26.94 22.51
N GLY A 30 -25.62 26.57 23.75
CA GLY A 30 -24.95 25.47 24.48
C GLY A 30 -25.09 24.10 23.80
N LEU A 31 -26.17 23.89 23.04
CA LEU A 31 -26.35 22.69 22.21
C LEU A 31 -25.28 22.51 21.11
N ALA A 32 -24.64 23.59 20.66
CA ALA A 32 -23.58 23.51 19.65
C ALA A 32 -22.22 23.07 20.24
N SER A 33 -22.06 23.11 21.56
CA SER A 33 -20.82 22.80 22.28
C SER A 33 -20.93 21.57 23.20
N CYS A 34 -21.90 20.68 22.95
CA CYS A 34 -22.04 19.43 23.69
C CYS A 34 -21.04 18.37 23.22
N PHE A 35 -20.49 17.58 24.14
CA PHE A 35 -19.56 16.48 23.85
C PHE A 35 -20.10 15.12 24.31
N SER A 36 -21.18 15.08 25.10
CA SER A 36 -21.72 13.86 25.71
C SER A 36 -23.25 13.73 25.63
N MET A 37 -23.74 12.49 25.64
CA MET A 37 -25.18 12.22 25.75
C MET A 37 -25.81 12.66 27.08
N SER A 38 -25.03 12.84 28.14
CA SER A 38 -25.47 13.41 29.42
C SER A 38 -25.90 14.88 29.26
N GLU A 39 -25.05 15.71 28.64
CA GLU A 39 -25.34 17.12 28.38
C GLU A 39 -26.56 17.27 27.45
N ILE A 40 -26.62 16.46 26.39
CA ILE A 40 -27.75 16.44 25.45
C ILE A 40 -29.08 16.11 26.14
N ARG A 41 -29.10 15.12 27.05
CA ARG A 41 -30.30 14.80 27.85
C ARG A 41 -30.68 15.95 28.77
N GLN A 42 -29.70 16.66 29.35
CA GLN A 42 -29.94 17.85 30.17
C GLN A 42 -30.55 18.99 29.33
N TYR A 43 -29.96 19.35 28.19
CA TYR A 43 -30.49 20.39 27.31
C TYR A 43 -31.85 20.03 26.71
N HIS A 44 -32.09 18.77 26.35
CA HIS A 44 -33.43 18.33 25.92
C HIS A 44 -34.47 18.51 27.04
N SER A 45 -34.13 18.21 28.30
CA SER A 45 -35.03 18.48 29.44
C SER A 45 -35.33 19.99 29.64
N GLN A 46 -34.36 20.85 29.34
CA GLN A 46 -34.53 22.31 29.38
C GLN A 46 -35.41 22.80 28.22
N LEU A 47 -35.23 22.27 27.00
CA LEU A 47 -36.08 22.59 25.85
C LEU A 47 -37.55 22.21 26.08
N ILE A 48 -37.82 21.04 26.70
CA ILE A 48 -39.17 20.67 27.13
C ILE A 48 -39.75 21.71 28.10
N ARG A 49 -38.98 22.12 29.13
CA ARG A 49 -39.42 23.14 30.11
C ARG A 49 -39.63 24.52 29.50
N LEU A 50 -38.95 24.86 28.41
CA LEU A 50 -39.08 26.14 27.69
C LEU A 50 -40.16 26.15 26.59
N GLY A 51 -40.87 25.03 26.41
CA GLY A 51 -41.89 24.85 25.37
C GLY A 51 -41.33 24.77 23.95
N LEU A 52 -40.06 24.36 23.81
CA LEU A 52 -39.35 24.24 22.53
C LEU A 52 -39.19 22.78 22.05
N SER A 53 -39.85 21.82 22.69
CA SER A 53 -39.76 20.39 22.31
C SER A 53 -40.40 20.03 20.96
N SER A 54 -41.20 20.94 20.39
CA SER A 54 -41.81 20.82 19.07
C SER A 54 -41.23 21.79 18.03
N ASP A 55 -40.17 22.52 18.39
CA ASP A 55 -39.50 23.47 17.50
C ASP A 55 -38.41 22.78 16.66
N ASN A 56 -38.39 23.00 15.35
CA ASN A 56 -37.50 22.29 14.43
C ASN A 56 -36.03 22.76 14.51
N ASP A 57 -35.72 24.01 14.88
CA ASP A 57 -34.32 24.43 15.08
C ASP A 57 -33.77 23.80 16.37
N ALA A 58 -34.54 23.86 17.46
CA ALA A 58 -34.19 23.22 18.72
C ALA A 58 -34.01 21.70 18.60
N ALA A 59 -34.96 21.04 17.93
CA ALA A 59 -34.92 19.61 17.69
C ALA A 59 -33.83 19.22 16.70
N GLY A 60 -33.62 19.98 15.63
CA GLY A 60 -32.58 19.75 14.63
C GLY A 60 -31.18 19.77 15.24
N ARG A 61 -30.90 20.70 16.18
CA ARG A 61 -29.62 20.75 16.91
C ARG A 61 -29.40 19.51 17.79
N LEU A 62 -30.44 19.06 18.52
CA LEU A 62 -30.39 17.81 19.28
C LEU A 62 -30.13 16.59 18.38
N LEU A 63 -30.88 16.48 17.28
CA LEU A 63 -30.74 15.38 16.31
C LEU A 63 -29.35 15.37 15.68
N ARG A 64 -28.79 16.53 15.34
CA ARG A 64 -27.46 16.65 14.73
C ARG A 64 -26.37 16.01 15.60
N PHE A 65 -26.37 16.26 16.91
CA PHE A 65 -25.46 15.55 17.81
C PHE A 65 -25.80 14.05 17.87
N CYS A 66 -27.06 13.71 18.18
CA CYS A 66 -27.46 12.32 18.45
C CYS A 66 -27.26 11.38 17.25
N ALA A 67 -27.42 11.88 16.02
CA ALA A 67 -27.39 11.10 14.80
C ALA A 67 -26.02 11.10 14.09
N ILE A 68 -25.21 12.15 14.24
CA ILE A 68 -23.93 12.31 13.51
C ILE A 68 -22.70 12.11 14.40
N SER A 69 -22.77 12.44 15.70
CA SER A 69 -21.63 12.30 16.61
C SER A 69 -21.31 10.82 16.88
N PRO A 70 -20.02 10.40 16.90
CA PRO A 70 -19.62 9.08 17.39
C PRO A 70 -20.01 8.83 18.85
N ALA A 71 -20.15 9.89 19.65
CA ALA A 71 -20.65 9.83 21.02
C ALA A 71 -22.18 9.98 21.11
N GLY A 72 -22.89 9.98 19.98
CA GLY A 72 -24.35 10.10 19.87
C GLY A 72 -25.10 8.79 20.09
N ASP A 73 -26.43 8.88 20.14
CA ASP A 73 -27.36 7.76 20.25
C ASP A 73 -28.43 7.88 19.17
N LEU A 74 -28.28 7.13 18.06
CA LEU A 74 -29.22 7.16 16.95
C LEU A 74 -30.62 6.69 17.38
N LEU A 75 -30.73 5.74 18.32
CA LEU A 75 -32.03 5.28 18.80
C LEU A 75 -32.75 6.37 19.59
N TYR A 76 -32.01 7.19 20.34
CA TYR A 76 -32.51 8.41 20.97
C TYR A 76 -32.96 9.44 19.93
N ALA A 77 -32.16 9.66 18.88
CA ALA A 77 -32.50 10.55 17.77
C ALA A 77 -33.82 10.15 17.10
N LEU A 78 -33.98 8.88 16.75
CA LEU A 78 -35.19 8.34 16.11
C LEU A 78 -36.43 8.47 17.02
N ARG A 79 -36.28 8.26 18.34
CA ARG A 79 -37.37 8.48 19.32
C ARG A 79 -37.77 9.96 19.44
N LEU A 80 -36.81 10.88 19.33
CA LEU A 80 -37.08 12.32 19.33
C LEU A 80 -37.82 12.71 18.05
N PHE A 81 -37.31 12.27 16.89
CA PHE A 81 -37.95 12.48 15.59
C PHE A 81 -39.39 11.96 15.52
N GLN A 82 -39.67 10.76 16.05
CA GLN A 82 -41.03 10.20 16.10
C GLN A 82 -42.02 11.08 16.87
N ARG A 83 -41.56 11.86 17.86
CA ARG A 83 -42.37 12.74 18.70
C ARG A 83 -42.54 14.16 18.14
N LEU A 84 -41.81 14.53 17.08
CA LEU A 84 -42.00 15.81 16.41
C LEU A 84 -43.30 15.79 15.58
N PRO A 85 -44.23 16.74 15.80
CA PRO A 85 -45.50 16.75 15.10
C PRO A 85 -45.34 17.08 13.62
N ASN A 86 -44.58 18.15 13.30
CA ASN A 86 -44.42 18.69 11.95
C ASN A 86 -42.92 18.88 11.62
N PRO A 87 -42.14 17.81 11.43
CA PRO A 87 -40.74 17.92 11.02
C PRO A 87 -40.63 18.50 9.60
N ASP A 88 -39.74 19.46 9.41
CA ASP A 88 -39.42 20.06 8.12
C ASP A 88 -38.32 19.28 7.37
N PRO A 89 -37.98 19.62 6.11
CA PRO A 89 -36.92 18.95 5.38
C PRO A 89 -35.53 18.97 6.06
N PHE A 90 -35.22 19.96 6.91
CA PHE A 90 -33.94 20.02 7.61
C PHE A 90 -33.81 18.90 8.65
N ILE A 91 -34.89 18.57 9.34
CA ILE A 91 -34.96 17.41 10.25
C ILE A 91 -34.66 16.09 9.51
N PHE A 92 -35.28 15.86 8.35
CA PHE A 92 -35.04 14.65 7.54
C PHE A 92 -33.61 14.61 6.99
N ASN A 93 -33.12 15.71 6.41
CA ASN A 93 -31.76 15.80 5.87
C ASN A 93 -30.69 15.56 6.97
N THR A 94 -30.94 16.04 8.20
CA THR A 94 -30.07 15.76 9.37
C THR A 94 -30.00 14.27 9.70
N LEU A 95 -31.10 13.53 9.56
CA LEU A 95 -31.11 12.07 9.77
C LEU A 95 -30.40 11.31 8.65
N PHE A 96 -30.55 11.71 7.37
CA PHE A 96 -29.83 11.09 6.26
C PHE A 96 -28.30 11.26 6.38
N HIS A 97 -27.82 12.33 7.02
CA HIS A 97 -26.41 12.51 7.32
C HIS A 97 -25.86 11.58 8.43
N SER A 98 -26.70 10.78 9.08
CA SER A 98 -26.23 9.78 10.06
C SER A 98 -25.51 8.62 9.37
N PRO A 99 -24.24 8.34 9.71
CA PRO A 99 -23.53 7.16 9.18
C PRO A 99 -24.07 5.85 9.76
N PHE A 100 -24.86 5.91 10.84
CA PHE A 100 -25.40 4.76 11.57
C PHE A 100 -26.79 4.34 11.07
N LEU A 101 -27.37 5.04 10.09
CA LEU A 101 -28.74 4.82 9.63
C LEU A 101 -28.84 3.58 8.73
N SER A 102 -29.34 2.48 9.29
CA SER A 102 -29.49 1.19 8.60
C SER A 102 -30.58 1.12 7.53
N SER A 103 -31.45 2.13 7.41
CA SER A 103 -32.54 2.16 6.43
C SER A 103 -32.92 3.59 6.00
N PRO A 104 -32.08 4.26 5.18
CA PRO A 104 -32.34 5.63 4.72
C PRO A 104 -33.66 5.77 3.97
N LEU A 105 -34.03 4.75 3.16
CA LEU A 105 -35.33 4.74 2.47
C LEU A 105 -36.53 4.84 3.42
N LEU A 106 -36.49 4.24 4.61
CA LEU A 106 -37.64 4.27 5.53
C LEU A 106 -37.93 5.71 5.99
N ILE A 107 -36.87 6.47 6.27
CA ILE A 107 -36.96 7.89 6.64
C ILE A 107 -37.43 8.74 5.44
N TYR A 108 -36.99 8.42 4.22
CA TYR A 108 -37.47 9.06 3.00
C TYR A 108 -38.95 8.76 2.70
N THR A 109 -39.41 7.52 2.86
CA THR A 109 -40.82 7.17 2.75
C THR A 109 -41.66 7.89 3.81
N GLN A 110 -41.16 8.03 5.04
CA GLN A 110 -41.84 8.81 6.10
C GLN A 110 -41.91 10.31 5.76
N MET A 111 -40.91 10.87 5.08
CA MET A 111 -40.94 12.25 4.57
C MET A 111 -42.10 12.45 3.59
N LEU A 112 -42.21 11.55 2.60
CA LEU A 112 -43.28 11.59 1.60
C LEU A 112 -44.68 11.32 2.20
N LEU A 113 -44.80 10.36 3.13
CA LEU A 113 -46.06 10.06 3.82
C LEU A 113 -46.55 11.19 4.74
N ARG A 114 -45.64 12.06 5.22
CA ARG A 114 -45.98 13.28 5.97
C ARG A 114 -46.19 14.50 5.06
N SER A 115 -46.28 14.31 3.74
CA SER A 115 -46.40 15.37 2.72
C SER A 115 -45.28 16.42 2.78
N VAL A 116 -44.10 16.04 3.26
CA VAL A 116 -42.92 16.92 3.32
C VAL A 116 -42.18 16.79 1.99
N HIS A 117 -42.13 17.87 1.20
CA HIS A 117 -41.51 17.83 -0.12
C HIS A 117 -39.98 17.79 -0.06
N PRO A 118 -39.32 16.85 -0.78
CA PRO A 118 -37.86 16.86 -0.95
C PRO A 118 -37.37 18.18 -1.57
N ASN A 119 -36.20 18.64 -1.12
CA ASN A 119 -35.52 19.81 -1.70
C ASN A 119 -34.15 19.43 -2.27
N GLN A 120 -33.45 20.42 -2.86
CA GLN A 120 -32.12 20.25 -3.45
C GLN A 120 -31.05 19.69 -2.47
N PHE A 121 -31.27 19.76 -1.15
CA PHE A 121 -30.37 19.21 -0.13
C PHE A 121 -30.78 17.80 0.35
N THR A 122 -32.00 17.35 0.01
CA THR A 122 -32.52 16.03 0.37
C THR A 122 -31.85 14.92 -0.44
N PHE A 123 -31.75 15.05 -1.76
CA PHE A 123 -31.11 14.00 -2.58
C PHE A 123 -29.61 13.80 -2.29
N PRO A 124 -28.78 14.84 -2.14
CA PRO A 124 -27.37 14.72 -1.74
C PRO A 124 -27.17 13.96 -0.41
N SER A 125 -27.94 14.33 0.61
CA SER A 125 -27.87 13.68 1.93
C SER A 125 -28.35 12.23 1.86
N LEU A 126 -29.45 11.96 1.15
CA LEU A 126 -29.98 10.62 0.94
C LEU A 126 -29.06 9.72 0.11
N PHE A 127 -28.49 10.20 -1.00
CA PHE A 127 -27.54 9.43 -1.82
C PHE A 127 -26.27 9.08 -1.04
N LYS A 128 -25.74 10.01 -0.23
CA LYS A 128 -24.62 9.73 0.68
C LYS A 128 -24.97 8.69 1.76
N SER A 129 -26.23 8.69 2.21
CA SER A 129 -26.76 7.69 3.16
C SER A 129 -26.95 6.31 2.50
N LEU A 130 -27.27 6.27 1.20
CA LEU A 130 -27.39 5.02 0.43
C LEU A 130 -26.01 4.47 0.01
N SER A 131 -25.01 5.32 -0.22
CA SER A 131 -23.65 4.90 -0.59
C SER A 131 -22.77 4.44 0.57
N SER A 132 -23.15 4.70 1.83
CA SER A 132 -22.47 4.08 2.99
C SER A 132 -22.80 2.59 3.14
N VAL A 133 -23.86 2.12 2.50
CA VAL A 133 -24.33 0.72 2.53
C VAL A 133 -24.48 0.22 1.08
N CYS A 134 -23.37 0.11 0.35
CA CYS A 134 -23.36 -0.37 -1.05
C CYS A 134 -23.70 -1.86 -1.18
N ASP A 135 -24.97 -2.21 -0.96
CA ASP A 135 -25.56 -3.51 -1.28
C ASP A 135 -26.49 -3.41 -2.52
N PRO A 136 -26.90 -4.54 -3.14
CA PRO A 136 -27.76 -4.53 -4.32
C PRO A 136 -29.14 -3.86 -4.12
N ARG A 137 -29.63 -3.82 -2.87
CA ARG A 137 -30.89 -3.14 -2.51
C ARG A 137 -30.70 -1.64 -2.45
N SER A 138 -29.56 -1.14 -1.94
CA SER A 138 -29.20 0.28 -1.96
C SER A 138 -29.01 0.82 -3.38
N LEU A 139 -28.48 0.03 -4.31
CA LEU A 139 -28.46 0.38 -5.73
C LEU A 139 -29.88 0.53 -6.31
N SER A 140 -30.76 -0.46 -6.05
CA SER A 140 -32.16 -0.41 -6.48
C SER A 140 -32.90 0.79 -5.87
N ALA A 141 -32.68 1.05 -4.59
CA ALA A 141 -33.16 2.21 -3.86
C ALA A 141 -32.68 3.52 -4.51
N GLY A 142 -31.39 3.65 -4.79
CA GLY A 142 -30.82 4.82 -5.45
C GLY A 142 -31.39 5.06 -6.84
N ARG A 143 -31.63 4.01 -7.63
CA ARG A 143 -32.33 4.11 -8.93
C ARG A 143 -33.78 4.60 -8.79
N GLN A 144 -34.50 4.21 -7.73
CA GLN A 144 -35.84 4.74 -7.43
C GLN A 144 -35.80 6.22 -7.00
N VAL A 145 -34.84 6.59 -6.15
CA VAL A 145 -34.61 8.00 -5.73
C VAL A 145 -34.18 8.85 -6.93
N HIS A 146 -33.36 8.34 -7.84
CA HIS A 146 -33.00 8.99 -9.09
C HIS A 146 -34.23 9.24 -9.98
N ALA A 147 -35.17 8.30 -10.08
CA ALA A 147 -36.44 8.54 -10.75
C ALA A 147 -37.27 9.65 -10.06
N HIS A 148 -37.15 9.82 -8.74
CA HIS A 148 -37.78 10.93 -8.00
C HIS A 148 -37.10 12.28 -8.29
N VAL A 149 -35.77 12.34 -8.46
CA VAL A 149 -35.05 13.56 -8.92
C VAL A 149 -35.66 14.07 -10.23
N PHE A 150 -35.92 13.18 -11.19
CA PHE A 150 -36.60 13.53 -12.44
C PHE A 150 -38.06 13.96 -12.23
N LYS A 151 -38.87 13.13 -11.56
CA LYS A 151 -40.31 13.40 -11.34
C LYS A 151 -40.61 14.68 -10.57
N LEU A 152 -39.71 15.09 -9.68
CA LEU A 152 -39.85 16.29 -8.85
C LEU A 152 -39.15 17.53 -9.45
N GLY A 153 -38.63 17.45 -10.69
CA GLY A 153 -38.11 18.60 -11.42
C GLY A 153 -36.63 18.93 -11.18
N PHE A 154 -35.90 18.14 -10.40
CA PHE A 154 -34.48 18.36 -10.06
C PHE A 154 -33.49 17.78 -11.09
N HIS A 155 -33.95 17.41 -12.29
CA HIS A 155 -33.09 16.84 -13.34
C HIS A 155 -32.12 17.86 -13.96
N SER A 156 -32.46 19.15 -13.94
CA SER A 156 -31.59 20.24 -14.39
C SER A 156 -30.73 20.83 -13.27
N ASP A 157 -30.95 20.45 -12.01
CA ASP A 157 -30.15 20.92 -10.88
C ASP A 157 -28.77 20.26 -10.86
N SER A 158 -27.74 21.07 -11.11
CA SER A 158 -26.35 20.64 -11.13
C SER A 158 -25.90 19.96 -9.81
N PHE A 159 -26.45 20.36 -8.66
CA PHE A 159 -26.08 19.77 -7.38
C PHE A 159 -26.63 18.34 -7.26
N SER A 160 -27.91 18.14 -7.58
CA SER A 160 -28.55 16.81 -7.65
C SER A 160 -27.86 15.89 -8.67
N GLN A 161 -27.52 16.40 -9.86
CA GLN A 161 -26.80 15.61 -10.88
C GLN A 161 -25.38 15.20 -10.44
N ASN A 162 -24.61 16.10 -9.81
CA ASN A 162 -23.26 15.77 -9.33
C ASN A 162 -23.29 14.70 -8.21
N ASN A 163 -24.30 14.74 -7.33
CA ASN A 163 -24.48 13.72 -6.29
C ASN A 163 -24.92 12.36 -6.89
N LEU A 164 -25.69 12.34 -7.98
CA LEU A 164 -26.01 11.13 -8.73
C LEU A 164 -24.76 10.48 -9.33
N ILE A 165 -23.87 11.26 -9.95
CA ILE A 165 -22.59 10.76 -10.48
C ILE A 165 -21.76 10.12 -9.36
N SER A 166 -21.59 10.80 -8.23
CA SER A 166 -20.86 10.28 -7.07
C SER A 166 -21.49 9.01 -6.47
N PHE A 167 -22.82 8.94 -6.42
CA PHE A 167 -23.54 7.74 -5.98
C PHE A 167 -23.26 6.52 -6.88
N TYR A 168 -23.28 6.71 -8.20
CA TYR A 168 -23.04 5.61 -9.14
C TYR A 168 -21.60 5.10 -9.13
N PHE A 169 -20.60 5.98 -8.96
CA PHE A 169 -19.22 5.56 -8.70
C PHE A 169 -19.08 4.81 -7.37
N SER A 170 -19.74 5.28 -6.31
CA SER A 170 -19.74 4.58 -5.01
C SER A 170 -20.35 3.18 -5.10
N CYS A 171 -21.31 2.97 -5.99
CA CYS A 171 -21.90 1.67 -6.29
C CYS A 171 -21.09 0.82 -7.30
N VAL A 172 -19.92 1.30 -7.75
CA VAL A 172 -19.07 0.63 -8.76
C VAL A 172 -19.76 0.44 -10.11
N ILE A 173 -20.59 1.41 -10.54
CA ILE A 173 -21.26 1.41 -11.86
C ILE A 173 -20.91 2.69 -12.64
N PRO A 174 -19.71 2.75 -13.24
CA PRO A 174 -19.27 3.93 -14.00
C PRO A 174 -20.13 4.19 -15.25
N ALA A 175 -20.75 3.15 -15.82
CA ALA A 175 -21.64 3.30 -16.99
C ALA A 175 -22.93 4.10 -16.69
N ASP A 176 -23.52 3.94 -15.50
CA ASP A 176 -24.68 4.74 -15.09
C ASP A 176 -24.24 6.18 -14.74
N ALA A 177 -23.07 6.35 -14.10
CA ALA A 177 -22.47 7.66 -13.84
C ALA A 177 -22.21 8.45 -15.14
N ARG A 178 -21.65 7.78 -16.15
CA ARG A 178 -21.41 8.35 -17.49
C ARG A 178 -22.70 8.76 -18.18
N GLN A 179 -23.75 7.92 -18.11
CA GLN A 179 -25.06 8.28 -18.67
C GLN A 179 -25.70 9.51 -18.00
N VAL A 180 -25.52 9.68 -16.69
CA VAL A 180 -25.97 10.89 -15.98
C VAL A 180 -25.21 12.11 -16.51
N PHE A 181 -23.88 12.04 -16.51
CA PHE A 181 -22.98 13.10 -16.99
C PHE A 181 -23.23 13.51 -18.44
N ASP A 182 -23.37 12.55 -19.35
CA ASP A 182 -23.63 12.80 -20.77
C ASP A 182 -24.99 13.49 -20.99
N LYS A 183 -25.99 13.22 -20.15
CA LYS A 183 -27.34 13.81 -20.21
C LYS A 183 -27.48 15.14 -19.46
N MET A 184 -26.45 15.61 -18.73
CA MET A 184 -26.51 16.91 -18.04
C MET A 184 -26.64 18.06 -19.06
N PRO A 185 -27.59 19.00 -18.88
CA PRO A 185 -27.76 20.14 -19.79
C PRO A 185 -26.59 21.12 -19.73
N HIS A 186 -25.91 21.21 -18.58
CA HIS A 186 -24.70 21.99 -18.39
C HIS A 186 -23.73 21.25 -17.46
N ARG A 187 -22.57 20.84 -17.98
CA ARG A 187 -21.55 20.09 -17.23
C ARG A 187 -20.61 21.07 -16.54
N SER A 188 -20.87 21.38 -15.27
CA SER A 188 -20.00 22.26 -14.47
C SER A 188 -18.65 21.58 -14.19
N VAL A 189 -17.61 22.36 -13.87
CA VAL A 189 -16.27 21.84 -13.53
C VAL A 189 -16.33 20.76 -12.43
N ILE A 190 -17.26 20.87 -11.48
CA ILE A 190 -17.51 19.85 -10.43
C ILE A 190 -17.96 18.51 -11.03
N ALA A 191 -18.82 18.52 -12.05
CA ALA A 191 -19.28 17.30 -12.74
C ALA A 191 -18.10 16.57 -13.39
N TRP A 192 -17.27 17.31 -14.14
CA TRP A 192 -16.05 16.80 -14.77
C TRP A 192 -15.06 16.25 -13.73
N THR A 193 -14.78 17.01 -12.66
CA THR A 193 -13.89 16.58 -11.56
C THR A 193 -14.40 15.30 -10.90
N THR A 194 -15.72 15.16 -10.73
CA THR A 194 -16.34 13.97 -10.11
C THR A 194 -16.21 12.75 -11.02
N MET A 195 -16.34 12.92 -12.35
CA MET A 195 -16.06 11.85 -13.33
C MET A 195 -14.60 11.43 -13.34
N VAL A 196 -13.66 12.37 -13.42
CA VAL A 196 -12.22 12.11 -13.41
C VAL A 196 -11.79 11.41 -12.12
N GLY A 197 -12.26 11.91 -10.97
CA GLY A 197 -12.00 11.30 -9.66
C GLY A 197 -12.56 9.89 -9.54
N GLY A 198 -13.83 9.68 -9.89
CA GLY A 198 -14.51 8.39 -9.78
C GLY A 198 -13.93 7.32 -10.72
N LEU A 199 -13.50 7.70 -11.94
CA LEU A 199 -12.80 6.78 -12.83
C LEU A 199 -11.42 6.41 -12.28
N CYS A 200 -10.67 7.38 -11.73
CA CYS A 200 -9.41 7.11 -11.03
C CYS A 200 -9.59 6.20 -9.80
N ASP A 201 -10.68 6.35 -9.05
CA ASP A 201 -10.99 5.51 -7.87
C ASP A 201 -11.23 4.04 -8.25
N LEU A 202 -11.73 3.80 -9.48
CA LEU A 202 -11.99 2.47 -10.03
C LEU A 202 -10.85 1.92 -10.90
N GLY A 203 -9.76 2.68 -11.08
CA GLY A 203 -8.61 2.27 -11.89
C GLY A 203 -8.73 2.51 -13.41
N PHE A 204 -9.80 3.16 -13.87
CA PHE A 204 -9.99 3.55 -15.29
C PHE A 204 -9.22 4.84 -15.63
N VAL A 205 -7.91 4.84 -15.36
CA VAL A 205 -7.06 6.04 -15.37
C VAL A 205 -6.94 6.67 -16.77
N GLU A 206 -6.87 5.86 -17.83
CA GLU A 206 -6.79 6.37 -19.21
C GLU A 206 -8.12 7.03 -19.66
N GLU A 207 -9.27 6.49 -19.24
CA GLU A 207 -10.56 7.14 -19.47
C GLU A 207 -10.67 8.45 -18.66
N ALA A 208 -10.15 8.48 -17.44
CA ALA A 208 -10.06 9.69 -16.63
C ALA A 208 -9.16 10.75 -17.29
N ARG A 209 -8.04 10.35 -17.90
CA ARG A 209 -7.16 11.23 -18.68
C ARG A 209 -7.89 11.84 -19.87
N ASN A 210 -8.57 11.01 -20.66
CA ASN A 210 -9.30 11.48 -21.84
C ASN A 210 -10.40 12.49 -21.45
N LEU A 211 -11.18 12.21 -20.40
CA LEU A 211 -12.16 13.17 -19.89
C LEU A 211 -11.52 14.44 -19.31
N PHE A 212 -10.35 14.35 -18.70
CA PHE A 212 -9.59 15.52 -18.25
C PHE A 212 -9.12 16.38 -19.44
N ASP A 213 -8.73 15.77 -20.55
CA ASP A 213 -8.31 16.47 -21.79
C ASP A 213 -9.49 17.10 -22.55
N GLU A 214 -10.68 16.50 -22.45
CA GLU A 214 -11.94 17.06 -22.97
C GLU A 214 -12.51 18.22 -22.14
N MET A 215 -11.97 18.51 -20.95
CA MET A 215 -12.47 19.58 -20.08
C MET A 215 -12.35 20.96 -20.73
N PRO A 216 -13.46 21.73 -20.87
CA PRO A 216 -13.42 23.07 -21.48
C PRO A 216 -12.79 24.13 -20.57
N GLU A 217 -12.86 23.93 -19.26
CA GLU A 217 -12.26 24.79 -18.23
C GLU A 217 -11.60 23.92 -17.16
N ARG A 218 -10.37 24.25 -16.78
CA ARG A 218 -9.60 23.58 -15.72
C ARG A 218 -9.28 24.55 -14.59
N ASN A 219 -9.16 24.04 -13.37
CA ASN A 219 -8.71 24.79 -12.20
C ASN A 219 -7.84 23.91 -11.30
N SER A 220 -7.26 24.45 -10.22
CA SER A 220 -6.37 23.68 -9.34
C SER A 220 -7.00 22.35 -8.87
N VAL A 221 -8.31 22.33 -8.60
CA VAL A 221 -9.03 21.13 -8.15
C VAL A 221 -9.05 20.04 -9.22
N THR A 222 -9.20 20.39 -10.51
CA THR A 222 -9.19 19.41 -11.61
C THR A 222 -7.80 18.81 -11.79
N TRP A 223 -6.75 19.65 -11.75
CA TRP A 223 -5.36 19.18 -11.80
C TRP A 223 -5.04 18.26 -10.63
N ASN A 224 -5.42 18.66 -9.42
CA ASN A 224 -5.23 17.87 -8.20
C ASN A 224 -5.94 16.51 -8.27
N ALA A 225 -7.17 16.45 -8.81
CA ALA A 225 -7.92 15.21 -8.98
C ALA A 225 -7.19 14.24 -9.92
N MET A 226 -6.68 14.71 -11.06
CA MET A 226 -5.99 13.87 -12.03
C MET A 226 -4.58 13.45 -11.55
N ILE A 227 -3.80 14.38 -10.98
CA ILE A 227 -2.46 14.09 -10.43
C ILE A 227 -2.56 13.08 -9.28
N SER A 228 -3.47 13.29 -8.32
CA SER A 228 -3.67 12.33 -7.23
C SER A 228 -4.30 11.01 -7.70
N GLY A 229 -5.09 11.03 -8.77
CA GLY A 229 -5.59 9.84 -9.46
C GLY A 229 -4.46 8.97 -10.02
N TYR A 230 -3.51 9.58 -10.75
CA TYR A 230 -2.32 8.90 -11.24
C TYR A 230 -1.47 8.31 -10.10
N VAL A 231 -1.21 9.08 -9.05
CA VAL A 231 -0.37 8.64 -7.92
C VAL A 231 -1.00 7.45 -7.19
N ARG A 232 -2.31 7.46 -6.94
CA ARG A 232 -3.00 6.35 -6.27
C ARG A 232 -3.03 5.06 -7.09
N ASN A 233 -2.94 5.16 -8.41
CA ASN A 233 -2.87 4.02 -9.33
C ASN A 233 -1.43 3.62 -9.71
N GLY A 234 -0.41 4.23 -9.09
CA GLY A 234 1.01 3.90 -9.34
C GLY A 234 1.60 4.47 -10.63
N SER A 235 0.85 5.29 -11.37
CA SER A 235 1.27 5.97 -12.60
C SER A 235 2.11 7.23 -12.30
N TYR A 236 3.14 7.07 -11.47
CA TYR A 236 3.90 8.19 -10.90
C TYR A 236 4.57 9.07 -11.96
N LEU A 237 5.06 8.49 -13.05
CA LEU A 237 5.74 9.24 -14.13
C LEU A 237 4.76 10.14 -14.88
N GLN A 238 3.53 9.66 -15.11
CA GLN A 238 2.44 10.42 -15.68
C GLN A 238 2.00 11.57 -14.75
N ALA A 239 1.99 11.35 -13.43
CA ALA A 239 1.72 12.40 -12.45
C ALA A 239 2.74 13.54 -12.50
N LEU A 240 4.04 13.23 -12.62
CA LEU A 240 5.10 14.24 -12.76
C LEU A 240 4.99 15.01 -14.09
N ARG A 241 4.84 14.30 -15.22
CA ARG A 241 4.63 14.94 -16.54
C ARG A 241 3.40 15.85 -16.56
N LEU A 242 2.32 15.45 -15.88
CA LEU A 242 1.11 16.25 -15.80
C LEU A 242 1.31 17.52 -14.96
N PHE A 243 2.17 17.47 -13.94
CA PHE A 243 2.53 18.63 -13.15
C PHE A 243 3.39 19.64 -13.92
N ASP A 244 4.26 19.19 -14.82
CA ASP A 244 4.98 20.12 -15.70
C ASP A 244 4.00 20.86 -16.63
N LEU A 245 3.03 20.16 -17.23
CA LEU A 245 1.96 20.79 -18.01
C LEU A 245 1.10 21.76 -17.17
N MET A 246 0.74 21.37 -15.94
CA MET A 246 0.01 22.24 -15.00
C MET A 246 0.74 23.58 -14.77
N ARG A 247 2.07 23.54 -14.69
CA ARG A 247 2.92 24.73 -14.51
C ARG A 247 3.07 25.55 -15.79
N GLU A 248 3.11 24.90 -16.95
CA GLU A 248 3.13 25.57 -18.26
C GLU A 248 1.82 26.34 -18.52
N GLU A 249 0.68 25.81 -18.08
CA GLU A 249 -0.61 26.52 -18.05
C GLU A 249 -0.73 27.59 -16.94
N GLY A 250 0.33 27.80 -16.14
CA GLY A 250 0.42 28.88 -15.15
C GLY A 250 -0.26 28.59 -13.81
N PHE A 251 -0.64 27.34 -13.51
CA PHE A 251 -1.19 26.98 -12.20
C PHE A 251 -0.07 26.76 -11.17
N GLU A 252 -0.25 27.33 -9.98
CA GLU A 252 0.69 27.18 -8.86
C GLU A 252 0.50 25.86 -8.09
N LEU A 253 1.56 25.40 -7.43
CA LEU A 253 1.53 24.17 -6.64
C LEU A 253 0.80 24.41 -5.31
N GLU A 254 -0.30 23.71 -5.08
CA GLU A 254 -1.00 23.72 -3.79
C GLU A 254 -0.46 22.64 -2.83
N LYS A 255 -0.71 22.82 -1.53
CA LYS A 255 -0.32 21.89 -0.45
C LYS A 255 -0.71 20.42 -0.72
N PHE A 256 -1.89 20.18 -1.30
CA PHE A 256 -2.37 18.83 -1.62
C PHE A 256 -1.69 18.23 -2.86
N THR A 257 -1.47 19.05 -3.89
CA THR A 257 -0.68 18.68 -5.08
C THR A 257 0.74 18.32 -4.68
N ALA A 258 1.36 19.13 -3.81
CA ALA A 258 2.72 18.95 -3.32
C ALA A 258 2.88 17.60 -2.60
N ALA A 259 1.96 17.25 -1.70
CA ALA A 259 1.95 15.94 -1.04
C ALA A 259 1.80 14.78 -2.05
N SER A 260 0.93 14.93 -3.05
CA SER A 260 0.73 13.92 -4.09
C SER A 260 1.99 13.69 -4.94
N LEU A 261 2.66 14.78 -5.35
CA LEU A 261 3.88 14.72 -6.16
C LEU A 261 5.08 14.22 -5.36
N LEU A 262 5.22 14.59 -4.08
CA LEU A 262 6.22 14.02 -3.19
C LEU A 262 6.05 12.50 -3.02
N ALA A 263 4.80 12.02 -2.95
CA ALA A 263 4.53 10.57 -2.95
C ALA A 263 4.86 9.91 -4.30
N ALA A 264 4.64 10.61 -5.42
CA ALA A 264 5.09 10.15 -6.74
C ALA A 264 6.62 10.03 -6.81
N CYS A 265 7.34 11.04 -6.31
CA CYS A 265 8.79 11.04 -6.20
C CYS A 265 9.29 9.89 -5.32
N ALA A 266 8.63 9.67 -4.17
CA ALA A 266 8.90 8.56 -3.27
C ALA A 266 8.70 7.19 -3.97
N GLY A 267 7.67 7.06 -4.80
CA GLY A 267 7.42 5.86 -5.61
C GLY A 267 8.57 5.57 -6.59
N LEU A 268 9.02 6.60 -7.32
CA LEU A 268 10.03 6.52 -8.38
C LEU A 268 11.50 6.59 -7.90
N CYS A 269 11.74 6.97 -6.64
CA CYS A 269 13.05 7.37 -6.11
C CYS A 269 13.65 8.64 -6.74
N ALA A 270 12.78 9.55 -7.15
CA ALA A 270 13.13 10.85 -7.70
C ALA A 270 13.54 11.84 -6.59
N LEU A 271 14.82 11.81 -6.23
CA LEU A 271 15.42 12.64 -5.20
C LEU A 271 15.64 14.09 -5.65
N GLU A 272 16.08 14.34 -6.88
CA GLU A 272 16.33 15.69 -7.39
C GLU A 272 15.01 16.46 -7.55
N GLN A 273 14.02 15.82 -8.17
CA GLN A 273 12.67 16.39 -8.31
C GLN A 273 11.99 16.53 -6.94
N GLY A 274 12.12 15.55 -6.04
CA GLY A 274 11.63 15.65 -4.65
C GLY A 274 12.26 16.79 -3.86
N ARG A 275 13.58 17.01 -4.01
CA ARG A 275 14.29 18.19 -3.46
C ARG A 275 13.82 19.50 -4.08
N TRP A 276 13.52 19.52 -5.38
CA TRP A 276 12.99 20.70 -6.06
C TRP A 276 11.61 21.07 -5.50
N ILE A 277 10.70 20.10 -5.34
CA ILE A 277 9.37 20.30 -4.75
C ILE A 277 9.51 20.80 -3.30
N HIS A 278 10.38 20.19 -2.49
CA HIS A 278 10.62 20.65 -1.12
C HIS A 278 11.08 22.12 -1.06
N ARG A 279 12.04 22.48 -1.93
CA ARG A 279 12.52 23.87 -2.03
C ARG A 279 11.43 24.83 -2.56
N TYR A 280 10.53 24.36 -3.41
CA TYR A 280 9.40 25.15 -3.89
C TYR A 280 8.41 25.44 -2.75
N ILE A 281 8.10 24.45 -1.91
CA ILE A 281 7.26 24.60 -0.70
C ILE A 281 7.85 25.68 0.22
N GLU A 282 9.15 25.58 0.53
CA GLU A 282 9.88 26.55 1.37
C GLU A 282 9.83 27.98 0.76
N ARG A 283 10.12 28.12 -0.53
CA ARG A 283 10.25 29.43 -1.20
C ARG A 283 8.94 30.18 -1.38
N ASN A 284 7.84 29.47 -1.59
CA ASN A 284 6.52 30.06 -1.80
C ASN A 284 5.69 30.14 -0.51
N GLY A 285 6.29 29.80 0.64
CA GLY A 285 5.62 29.89 1.95
C GLY A 285 4.44 28.93 2.10
N ILE A 286 4.45 27.79 1.41
CA ILE A 286 3.37 26.78 1.52
C ILE A 286 3.40 26.20 2.93
N GLU A 287 2.29 26.32 3.65
CA GLU A 287 2.18 25.88 5.05
C GLU A 287 2.42 24.36 5.18
N VAL A 288 3.53 23.99 5.82
CA VAL A 288 3.87 22.61 6.14
C VAL A 288 3.20 22.19 7.45
N ASP A 289 2.05 21.53 7.35
CA ASP A 289 1.46 20.83 8.49
C ASP A 289 2.15 19.47 8.73
N THR A 290 1.77 18.79 9.83
CA THR A 290 2.29 17.47 10.19
C THR A 290 2.13 16.43 9.08
N LYS A 291 1.11 16.53 8.22
CA LYS A 291 0.86 15.57 7.13
C LYS A 291 1.78 15.83 5.94
N LEU A 292 1.97 17.09 5.53
CA LEU A 292 2.92 17.44 4.49
C LEU A 292 4.37 17.15 4.96
N ALA A 293 4.71 17.51 6.20
CA ALA A 293 5.98 17.14 6.84
C ALA A 293 6.26 15.63 6.80
N THR A 294 5.30 14.82 7.23
CA THR A 294 5.41 13.35 7.17
C THR A 294 5.64 12.86 5.73
N THR A 295 4.98 13.48 4.75
CA THR A 295 5.13 13.15 3.32
C THR A 295 6.53 13.50 2.79
N ILE A 296 7.10 14.62 3.23
CA ILE A 296 8.47 15.04 2.91
C ILE A 296 9.50 14.06 3.50
N ILE A 297 9.31 13.66 4.77
CA ILE A 297 10.16 12.66 5.46
C ILE A 297 10.10 11.32 4.72
N ASP A 298 8.89 10.83 4.41
CA ASP A 298 8.68 9.58 3.67
C ASP A 298 9.35 9.61 2.28
N MET A 299 9.25 10.73 1.55
CA MET A 299 9.95 10.94 0.28
C MET A 299 11.47 10.86 0.46
N TYR A 300 12.07 11.58 1.41
CA TYR A 300 13.52 11.51 1.62
C TYR A 300 14.00 10.12 2.06
N CYS A 301 13.24 9.41 2.90
CA CYS A 301 13.52 8.02 3.25
C CYS A 301 13.48 7.10 2.00
N LYS A 302 12.38 7.16 1.23
CA LYS A 302 12.15 6.30 0.04
C LYS A 302 12.99 6.67 -1.18
N CYS A 303 13.56 7.87 -1.23
CA CYS A 303 14.55 8.30 -2.21
C CYS A 303 16.01 8.10 -1.72
N GLY A 304 16.23 7.39 -0.61
CA GLY A 304 17.58 7.01 -0.17
C GLY A 304 18.42 8.17 0.39
N CYS A 305 17.81 9.11 1.12
CA CYS A 305 18.46 10.28 1.70
C CYS A 305 18.00 10.54 3.14
N LEU A 306 18.35 9.62 4.05
CA LEU A 306 17.96 9.69 5.47
C LEU A 306 18.42 10.95 6.21
N GLU A 307 19.56 11.55 5.84
CA GLU A 307 20.06 12.78 6.47
C GLU A 307 19.02 13.90 6.38
N LYS A 308 18.49 14.15 5.17
CA LYS A 308 17.43 15.15 4.95
C LYS A 308 16.09 14.76 5.56
N ALA A 309 15.81 13.46 5.68
CA ALA A 309 14.63 12.99 6.41
C ALA A 309 14.74 13.36 7.91
N TYR A 310 15.93 13.15 8.51
CA TYR A 310 16.23 13.59 9.87
C TYR A 310 16.19 15.12 10.04
N ASP A 311 16.73 15.90 9.10
CA ASP A 311 16.67 17.37 9.15
C ASP A 311 15.21 17.88 9.23
N VAL A 312 14.34 17.32 8.38
CA VAL A 312 12.90 17.67 8.36
C VAL A 312 12.20 17.15 9.60
N PHE A 313 12.48 15.92 10.04
CA PHE A 313 11.89 15.34 11.26
C PHE A 313 12.27 16.14 12.52
N ASN A 314 13.53 16.53 12.66
CA ASN A 314 14.05 17.25 13.82
C ASN A 314 13.51 18.68 13.88
N SER A 315 13.32 19.35 12.73
CA SER A 315 12.78 20.71 12.67
C SER A 315 11.28 20.84 12.99
N LEU A 316 10.55 19.71 13.11
CA LEU A 316 9.14 19.76 13.50
C LEU A 316 8.96 20.25 14.94
N PRO A 317 8.16 21.32 15.17
CA PRO A 317 7.92 21.87 16.51
C PRO A 317 7.08 20.93 17.38
N THR A 318 6.22 20.12 16.76
CA THR A 318 5.51 19.01 17.40
C THR A 318 5.55 17.80 16.46
N LYS A 319 5.98 16.64 16.99
CA LYS A 319 6.15 15.41 16.23
C LYS A 319 4.92 14.52 16.43
N GLY A 320 4.09 14.41 15.39
CA GLY A 320 2.95 13.49 15.39
C GLY A 320 3.38 12.03 15.24
N ILE A 321 2.51 11.10 15.64
CA ILE A 321 2.75 9.65 15.49
C ILE A 321 3.12 9.25 14.05
N SER A 322 2.50 9.87 13.04
CA SER A 322 2.83 9.64 11.63
C SER A 322 4.28 10.00 11.29
N SER A 323 4.82 11.12 11.80
CA SER A 323 6.21 11.51 11.55
C SER A 323 7.22 10.58 12.25
N TRP A 324 6.92 10.10 13.46
CA TRP A 324 7.71 9.05 14.12
C TRP A 324 7.70 7.77 13.30
N ASN A 325 6.51 7.32 12.87
CA ASN A 325 6.34 6.11 12.07
C ASN A 325 7.08 6.17 10.73
N SER A 326 7.01 7.29 10.00
CA SER A 326 7.77 7.47 8.74
C SER A 326 9.28 7.43 8.95
N MET A 327 9.79 7.98 10.06
CA MET A 327 11.22 7.97 10.34
C MET A 327 11.70 6.57 10.80
N ILE A 328 10.99 5.92 11.72
CA ILE A 328 11.28 4.55 12.19
C ILE A 328 11.18 3.55 11.03
N GLY A 329 10.17 3.65 10.17
CA GLY A 329 10.03 2.83 8.96
C GLY A 329 11.11 3.11 7.91
N GLY A 330 11.55 4.37 7.78
CA GLY A 330 12.72 4.73 6.98
C GLY A 330 13.99 4.01 7.47
N LEU A 331 14.28 4.06 8.77
CA LEU A 331 15.43 3.36 9.36
C LEU A 331 15.33 1.83 9.19
N ALA A 332 14.14 1.25 9.37
CA ALA A 332 13.86 -0.18 9.18
C ALA A 332 14.13 -0.64 7.75
N THR A 333 13.65 0.11 6.75
CA THR A 333 13.89 -0.19 5.33
C THR A 333 15.34 0.05 4.91
N HIS A 334 16.09 0.87 5.62
CA HIS A 334 17.54 1.05 5.42
C HIS A 334 18.42 0.03 6.18
N GLY A 335 17.82 -0.88 6.95
CA GLY A 335 18.56 -1.86 7.76
C GLY A 335 19.18 -1.28 9.04
N ARG A 336 18.83 -0.05 9.44
CA ARG A 336 19.35 0.65 10.62
C ARG A 336 18.53 0.30 11.87
N GLY A 337 18.46 -0.98 12.21
CA GLY A 337 17.58 -1.48 13.26
C GLY A 337 17.88 -0.93 14.66
N GLU A 338 19.15 -0.71 14.98
CA GLU A 338 19.57 -0.08 16.25
C GLU A 338 19.10 1.38 16.35
N GLU A 339 19.27 2.16 15.27
CA GLU A 339 18.80 3.54 15.20
C GLU A 339 17.27 3.62 15.30
N ALA A 340 16.54 2.68 14.67
CA ALA A 340 15.08 2.59 14.76
C ALA A 340 14.58 2.30 16.19
N ILE A 341 15.23 1.37 16.90
CA ILE A 341 14.90 1.05 18.30
C ILE A 341 15.25 2.23 19.23
N LYS A 342 16.38 2.90 18.99
CA LYS A 342 16.76 4.10 19.75
C LYS A 342 15.73 5.22 19.56
N LEU A 343 15.30 5.48 18.32
CA LEU A 343 14.32 6.50 17.98
C LEU A 343 12.94 6.19 18.60
N PHE A 344 12.53 4.91 18.65
CA PHE A 344 11.35 4.50 19.42
C PHE A 344 11.51 4.81 20.93
N GLY A 345 12.68 4.57 21.51
CA GLY A 345 12.98 4.97 22.89
C GLY A 345 13.01 6.49 23.13
N GLU A 346 13.04 7.32 22.08
CA GLU A 346 12.85 8.77 22.15
C GLU A 346 11.36 9.14 22.03
N MET A 347 10.61 8.47 21.14
CA MET A 347 9.15 8.54 21.04
C MET A 347 8.45 8.24 22.38
N GLU A 348 8.88 7.18 23.08
CA GLU A 348 8.35 6.82 24.40
C GLU A 348 8.63 7.91 25.46
N LYS A 349 9.76 8.62 25.37
CA LYS A 349 10.12 9.71 26.31
C LYS A 349 9.33 10.99 26.04
N GLU A 350 8.98 11.26 24.77
CA GLU A 350 8.07 12.34 24.40
C GLU A 350 6.59 12.02 24.68
N MET A 351 6.30 10.88 25.33
CA MET A 351 4.96 10.42 25.71
C MET A 351 4.01 10.25 24.51
N VAL A 352 4.56 10.03 23.30
CA VAL A 352 3.77 9.73 22.11
C VAL A 352 3.45 8.23 22.11
N PRO A 353 2.17 7.81 22.25
CA PRO A 353 1.82 6.40 22.28
C PRO A 353 2.11 5.75 20.92
N PRO A 354 2.71 4.54 20.88
CA PRO A 354 2.86 3.80 19.62
C PRO A 354 1.51 3.28 19.10
N ASP A 355 1.46 3.02 17.80
CA ASP A 355 0.35 2.33 17.13
C ASP A 355 0.83 1.04 16.43
N ASP A 356 -0.09 0.37 15.74
CA ASP A 356 0.21 -0.85 14.98
C ASP A 356 1.31 -0.64 13.94
N ILE A 357 1.42 0.57 13.38
CA ILE A 357 2.40 0.91 12.34
C ILE A 357 3.78 1.08 12.99
N THR A 358 3.86 1.67 14.19
CA THR A 358 5.11 1.76 14.97
C THR A 358 5.69 0.37 15.22
N LEU A 359 4.87 -0.57 15.71
CA LEU A 359 5.31 -1.93 16.00
C LEU A 359 5.64 -2.73 14.74
N THR A 360 4.86 -2.59 13.66
CA THR A 360 5.19 -3.20 12.35
C THR A 360 6.57 -2.76 11.85
N ASN A 361 6.86 -1.45 11.91
CA ASN A 361 8.15 -0.91 11.49
C ASN A 361 9.31 -1.42 12.37
N LEU A 362 9.12 -1.53 13.69
CA LEU A 362 10.15 -2.05 14.60
C LEU A 362 10.40 -3.55 14.45
N LEU A 363 9.35 -4.35 14.23
CA LEU A 363 9.49 -5.79 13.95
C LEU A 363 10.18 -6.02 12.60
N SER A 364 9.83 -5.24 11.58
CA SER A 364 10.53 -5.22 10.28
C SER A 364 12.01 -4.83 10.41
N ALA A 365 12.31 -3.82 11.23
CA ALA A 365 13.69 -3.42 11.55
C ALA A 365 14.48 -4.58 12.19
N CYS A 366 13.86 -5.29 13.15
CA CYS A 366 14.45 -6.48 13.75
C CYS A 366 14.64 -7.61 12.72
N ALA A 367 13.66 -7.85 11.85
CA ALA A 367 13.71 -8.87 10.79
C ALA A 367 14.81 -8.58 9.75
N HIS A 368 15.13 -7.31 9.50
CA HIS A 368 16.16 -6.91 8.55
C HIS A 368 17.59 -7.05 9.09
N VAL A 369 17.78 -6.89 10.41
CA VAL A 369 19.10 -7.02 11.08
C VAL A 369 19.32 -8.39 11.71
N GLY A 370 18.26 -9.16 11.97
CA GLY A 370 18.32 -10.48 12.62
C GLY A 370 18.22 -10.43 14.15
N PHE A 371 17.63 -9.36 14.72
CA PHE A 371 17.46 -9.19 16.17
C PHE A 371 16.29 -10.01 16.74
N VAL A 372 16.41 -11.34 16.69
CA VAL A 372 15.33 -12.28 17.08
C VAL A 372 14.82 -12.03 18.50
N ASP A 373 15.71 -11.97 19.48
CA ASP A 373 15.33 -11.82 20.89
C ASP A 373 14.70 -10.45 21.20
N GLN A 374 15.09 -9.41 20.47
CA GLN A 374 14.54 -8.07 20.63
C GLN A 374 13.19 -7.93 19.93
N GLY A 375 13.03 -8.50 18.74
CA GLY A 375 11.74 -8.56 18.04
C GLY A 375 10.69 -9.33 18.86
N ARG A 376 11.08 -10.45 19.47
CA ARG A 376 10.20 -11.18 20.41
C ARG A 376 9.78 -10.32 21.60
N LYS A 377 10.72 -9.65 22.28
CA LYS A 377 10.42 -8.73 23.39
C LYS A 377 9.50 -7.58 22.99
N LEU A 378 9.65 -7.04 21.78
CA LEU A 378 8.78 -5.99 21.25
C LEU A 378 7.37 -6.51 20.99
N PHE A 379 7.23 -7.71 20.44
CA PHE A 379 5.94 -8.38 20.24
C PHE A 379 5.23 -8.64 21.57
N ASP A 380 5.94 -9.11 22.60
CA ASP A 380 5.39 -9.31 23.94
C ASP A 380 4.98 -7.98 24.60
N ARG A 381 5.81 -6.93 24.46
CA ARG A 381 5.52 -5.56 24.98
C ARG A 381 4.31 -4.91 24.31
N MET A 382 4.06 -5.19 23.03
CA MET A 382 2.92 -4.64 22.28
C MET A 382 1.59 -4.88 23.02
N VAL A 383 1.38 -6.10 23.49
CA VAL A 383 0.19 -6.48 24.28
C VAL A 383 0.32 -5.99 25.72
N LEU A 384 1.43 -6.31 26.38
CA LEU A 384 1.57 -6.15 27.84
C LEU A 384 1.73 -4.70 28.31
N ALA A 385 2.40 -3.85 27.52
CA ALA A 385 2.74 -2.47 27.89
C ALA A 385 1.93 -1.41 27.14
N HIS A 386 1.50 -1.71 25.90
CA HIS A 386 0.81 -0.75 25.03
C HIS A 386 -0.67 -1.09 24.79
N GLY A 387 -1.14 -2.29 25.16
CA GLY A 387 -2.54 -2.70 24.94
C GLY A 387 -2.92 -2.86 23.46
N ILE A 388 -1.93 -2.99 22.58
CA ILE A 388 -2.13 -3.15 21.14
C ILE A 388 -2.32 -4.64 20.85
N ASN A 389 -3.43 -4.99 20.22
CA ASN A 389 -3.71 -6.37 19.83
C ASN A 389 -2.93 -6.74 18.56
N PRO A 390 -2.29 -7.92 18.48
CA PRO A 390 -1.55 -8.34 17.29
C PRO A 390 -2.43 -8.42 16.04
N LYS A 391 -1.95 -7.85 14.94
CA LYS A 391 -2.56 -7.92 13.60
C LYS A 391 -1.76 -8.80 12.65
N MET A 392 -2.31 -9.08 11.48
CA MET A 392 -1.70 -9.93 10.44
C MET A 392 -0.27 -9.49 10.10
N GLU A 393 -0.06 -8.18 10.02
CA GLU A 393 1.22 -7.55 9.71
C GLU A 393 2.28 -7.84 10.78
N HIS A 394 1.90 -7.81 12.06
CA HIS A 394 2.80 -8.11 13.18
C HIS A 394 3.25 -9.58 13.16
N PHE A 395 2.32 -10.50 12.91
CA PHE A 395 2.64 -11.92 12.72
C PHE A 395 3.53 -12.14 11.48
N GLY A 396 3.25 -11.45 10.37
CA GLY A 396 4.06 -11.50 9.16
C GLY A 396 5.51 -11.07 9.39
N CYS A 397 5.74 -9.97 10.10
CA CYS A 397 7.08 -9.53 10.47
C CYS A 397 7.78 -10.52 11.43
N LEU A 398 7.04 -11.13 12.36
CA LEU A 398 7.60 -12.13 13.30
C LEU A 398 7.98 -13.43 12.58
N VAL A 399 7.17 -13.89 11.62
CA VAL A 399 7.47 -15.04 10.75
C VAL A 399 8.66 -14.75 9.82
N ASP A 400 8.77 -13.54 9.26
CA ASP A 400 9.95 -13.13 8.48
C ASP A 400 11.23 -13.07 9.33
N LEU A 401 11.14 -12.57 10.57
CA LEU A 401 12.23 -12.54 11.53
C LEU A 401 12.76 -13.94 11.87
N TYR A 402 11.88 -14.86 12.29
CA TYR A 402 12.27 -16.25 12.57
C TYR A 402 12.70 -16.98 11.30
N GLY A 403 12.02 -16.73 10.18
CA GLY A 403 12.29 -17.32 8.88
C GLY A 403 13.71 -17.03 8.40
N ARG A 404 14.11 -15.74 8.33
CA ARG A 404 15.46 -15.33 7.93
C ARG A 404 16.56 -15.78 8.91
N ALA A 405 16.21 -15.97 10.18
CA ALA A 405 17.11 -16.51 11.19
C ALA A 405 17.29 -18.05 11.11
N GLY A 406 16.71 -18.71 10.11
CA GLY A 406 16.73 -20.18 9.97
C GLY A 406 15.84 -20.93 10.97
N ARG A 407 15.09 -20.22 11.82
CA ARG A 407 14.28 -20.80 12.90
C ARG A 407 12.90 -21.20 12.40
N LEU A 408 12.85 -21.99 11.32
CA LEU A 408 11.61 -22.36 10.62
C LEU A 408 10.53 -22.99 11.52
N ARG A 409 10.92 -23.75 12.56
CA ARG A 409 9.99 -24.33 13.53
C ARG A 409 9.33 -23.28 14.45
N GLU A 410 10.05 -22.22 14.81
CA GLU A 410 9.46 -21.10 15.56
C GLU A 410 8.53 -20.29 14.64
N ALA A 411 8.87 -20.14 13.37
CA ALA A 411 8.01 -19.50 12.37
C ALA A 411 6.71 -20.30 12.08
N GLU A 412 6.79 -21.63 11.93
CA GLU A 412 5.61 -22.51 11.78
C GLU A 412 4.73 -22.43 13.05
N LYS A 413 5.34 -22.50 14.24
CA LYS A 413 4.64 -22.34 15.52
C LYS A 413 3.88 -21.01 15.64
N VAL A 414 4.45 -19.90 15.19
CA VAL A 414 3.76 -18.58 15.19
C VAL A 414 2.52 -18.58 14.28
N ILE A 415 2.54 -19.36 13.19
CA ILE A 415 1.39 -19.54 12.29
C ILE A 415 0.33 -20.48 12.89
N ASP A 416 0.74 -21.45 13.72
CA ASP A 416 -0.20 -22.33 14.41
C ASP A 416 -0.86 -21.66 15.64
N GLU A 417 -0.19 -20.70 16.28
CA GLU A 417 -0.67 -19.99 17.48
C GLU A 417 -1.44 -18.67 17.19
N MET A 418 -1.45 -18.18 15.95
CA MET A 418 -2.11 -16.90 15.62
C MET A 418 -3.65 -17.01 15.63
N PRO A 419 -4.38 -16.00 16.13
CA PRO A 419 -5.84 -16.07 16.33
C PRO A 419 -6.68 -15.84 15.06
N MET A 420 -6.06 -15.83 13.88
CA MET A 420 -6.71 -15.62 12.58
C MET A 420 -6.03 -16.48 11.50
N GLU A 421 -6.76 -16.84 10.43
CA GLU A 421 -6.18 -17.61 9.33
C GLU A 421 -5.06 -16.83 8.62
N PRO A 422 -3.86 -17.43 8.41
CA PRO A 422 -2.72 -16.74 7.82
C PRO A 422 -2.96 -16.38 6.35
N ASP A 423 -2.62 -15.15 5.99
CA ASP A 423 -2.74 -14.66 4.62
C ASP A 423 -1.57 -15.10 3.72
N ALA A 424 -1.64 -14.72 2.43
CA ALA A 424 -0.57 -15.00 1.48
C ALA A 424 0.75 -14.27 1.80
N SER A 425 0.72 -13.21 2.61
CA SER A 425 1.92 -12.46 3.04
C SER A 425 2.71 -13.23 4.09
N VAL A 426 2.06 -13.63 5.20
CA VAL A 426 2.66 -14.41 6.30
C VAL A 426 3.23 -15.73 5.78
N LEU A 427 2.39 -16.51 5.09
CA LEU A 427 2.82 -17.78 4.49
C LEU A 427 3.89 -17.57 3.40
N GLY A 428 3.83 -16.44 2.70
CA GLY A 428 4.82 -16.03 1.72
C GLY A 428 6.21 -15.76 2.30
N ALA A 429 6.28 -15.19 3.52
CA ALA A 429 7.53 -14.99 4.23
C ALA A 429 8.16 -16.34 4.62
N LEU A 430 7.35 -17.27 5.18
CA LEU A 430 7.81 -18.62 5.49
C LEU A 430 8.27 -19.40 4.24
N LEU A 431 7.55 -19.31 3.13
CA LEU A 431 7.97 -19.90 1.85
C LEU A 431 9.31 -19.32 1.37
N GLY A 432 9.50 -18.01 1.52
CA GLY A 432 10.75 -17.31 1.22
C GLY A 432 11.91 -17.85 2.06
N ALA A 433 11.69 -18.05 3.35
CA ALA A 433 12.65 -18.66 4.28
C ALA A 433 12.93 -20.14 3.97
N CYS A 434 11.91 -20.92 3.63
CA CYS A 434 12.08 -22.33 3.22
C CYS A 434 13.00 -22.46 1.99
N ARG A 435 12.90 -21.55 1.03
CA ARG A 435 13.85 -21.48 -0.11
C ARG A 435 15.27 -21.12 0.34
N ILE A 436 15.44 -20.16 1.25
CA ILE A 436 16.76 -19.72 1.73
C ILE A 436 17.45 -20.83 2.55
N HIS A 437 16.69 -21.65 3.29
CA HIS A 437 17.21 -22.69 4.16
C HIS A 437 17.05 -24.12 3.61
N GLY A 438 16.61 -24.28 2.35
CA GLY A 438 16.51 -25.56 1.65
C GLY A 438 15.44 -26.53 2.19
N ASN A 439 14.45 -26.06 2.94
CA ASN A 439 13.38 -26.92 3.48
C ASN A 439 12.26 -27.13 2.45
N VAL A 440 12.43 -28.16 1.61
CA VAL A 440 11.55 -28.46 0.49
C VAL A 440 10.15 -28.89 0.95
N ASP A 441 10.06 -29.76 1.97
CA ASP A 441 8.79 -30.36 2.40
C ASP A 441 7.84 -29.33 3.02
N LEU A 442 8.38 -28.44 3.87
CA LEU A 442 7.61 -27.32 4.43
C LEU A 442 7.28 -26.30 3.33
N GLY A 443 8.25 -25.96 2.48
CA GLY A 443 8.05 -25.00 1.40
C GLY A 443 7.03 -25.46 0.35
N GLU A 444 6.94 -26.75 0.03
CA GLU A 444 5.89 -27.30 -0.84
C GLU A 444 4.49 -27.14 -0.20
N ARG A 445 4.34 -27.54 1.07
CA ARG A 445 3.06 -27.46 1.79
C ARG A 445 2.54 -26.03 1.86
N ILE A 446 3.41 -25.10 2.26
CA ILE A 446 3.09 -23.68 2.37
C ILE A 446 2.90 -23.06 0.99
N GLY A 447 3.75 -23.37 0.00
CA GLY A 447 3.69 -22.80 -1.33
C GLY A 447 2.42 -23.15 -2.10
N LYS A 448 1.94 -24.38 -2.00
CA LYS A 448 0.62 -24.78 -2.53
C LYS A 448 -0.51 -23.95 -1.90
N ARG A 449 -0.50 -23.74 -0.58
CA ARG A 449 -1.50 -22.91 0.12
C ARG A 449 -1.43 -21.44 -0.31
N VAL A 450 -0.24 -20.86 -0.44
CA VAL A 450 -0.04 -19.46 -0.88
C VAL A 450 -0.56 -19.23 -2.31
N VAL A 451 -0.35 -20.18 -3.21
CA VAL A 451 -0.84 -20.13 -4.60
C VAL A 451 -2.37 -20.15 -4.70
N GLU A 452 -3.07 -20.81 -3.77
CA GLU A 452 -4.54 -20.76 -3.71
C GLU A 452 -5.09 -19.50 -3.01
N LEU A 453 -4.36 -18.94 -2.04
CA LEU A 453 -4.76 -17.70 -1.37
C LEU A 453 -4.59 -16.45 -2.23
N ASP A 454 -3.57 -16.41 -3.08
CA ASP A 454 -3.26 -15.28 -3.96
C ASP A 454 -2.98 -15.76 -5.39
N PRO A 455 -4.01 -16.27 -6.09
CA PRO A 455 -3.84 -16.98 -7.36
C PRO A 455 -3.43 -16.06 -8.51
N LYS A 456 -3.50 -14.73 -8.36
CA LYS A 456 -3.13 -13.75 -9.40
C LYS A 456 -1.65 -13.33 -9.32
N ASN A 457 -0.93 -13.69 -8.27
CA ASN A 457 0.41 -13.17 -7.99
C ASN A 457 1.51 -14.11 -8.52
N SER A 458 2.08 -13.76 -9.67
CA SER A 458 3.17 -14.53 -10.31
C SER A 458 4.37 -14.80 -9.41
N GLY A 459 4.65 -13.90 -8.46
CA GLY A 459 5.76 -14.08 -7.50
C GLY A 459 5.63 -15.33 -6.64
N ARG A 460 4.40 -15.81 -6.37
CA ARG A 460 4.16 -17.01 -5.55
C ARG A 460 4.51 -18.29 -6.32
N TYR A 461 4.03 -18.40 -7.55
CA TYR A 461 4.35 -19.50 -8.47
C TYR A 461 5.86 -19.57 -8.76
N VAL A 462 6.49 -18.43 -9.07
CA VAL A 462 7.93 -18.35 -9.32
C VAL A 462 8.74 -18.76 -8.08
N LEU A 463 8.32 -18.35 -6.88
CA LEU A 463 9.02 -18.72 -5.64
C LEU A 463 8.94 -20.22 -5.35
N LEU A 464 7.78 -20.84 -5.58
CA LEU A 464 7.58 -22.29 -5.46
C LEU A 464 8.34 -23.08 -6.55
N ALA A 465 8.29 -22.64 -7.81
CA ALA A 465 9.04 -23.26 -8.90
C ALA A 465 10.56 -23.20 -8.66
N ASN A 466 11.07 -22.09 -8.13
CA ASN A 466 12.47 -21.94 -7.76
C ASN A 466 12.87 -22.85 -6.59
N LEU A 467 12.00 -23.07 -5.59
CA LEU A 467 12.22 -24.03 -4.52
C LEU A 467 12.41 -25.46 -5.08
N TYR A 468 11.50 -25.90 -5.97
CA TYR A 468 11.60 -27.20 -6.61
C TYR A 468 12.85 -27.32 -7.50
N ALA A 469 13.21 -26.28 -8.24
CA ALA A 469 14.40 -26.30 -9.10
C ALA A 469 15.70 -26.40 -8.28
N ILE A 470 15.81 -25.70 -7.15
CA ILE A 470 16.94 -25.83 -6.21
C ILE A 470 17.00 -27.26 -5.62
N ALA A 471 15.85 -27.90 -5.41
CA ALA A 471 15.74 -29.28 -4.96
C ALA A 471 15.97 -30.33 -6.07
N GLY A 472 16.26 -29.92 -7.32
CA GLY A 472 16.38 -30.82 -8.47
C GLY A 472 15.06 -31.41 -9.00
N ARG A 473 13.90 -30.99 -8.45
CA ARG A 473 12.55 -31.44 -8.82
C ARG A 473 12.03 -30.66 -10.05
N LEU A 474 12.70 -30.84 -11.18
CA LEU A 474 12.44 -30.07 -12.41
C LEU A 474 10.99 -30.24 -12.94
N GLU A 475 10.39 -31.42 -12.79
CA GLU A 475 9.01 -31.66 -13.22
C GLU A 475 8.00 -30.87 -12.39
N ASP A 476 8.17 -30.80 -11.07
CA ASP A 476 7.33 -30.00 -10.18
C ASP A 476 7.52 -28.49 -10.43
N ALA A 477 8.74 -28.05 -10.74
CA ALA A 477 9.02 -26.68 -11.15
C ALA A 477 8.29 -26.32 -12.46
N ALA A 478 8.24 -27.25 -13.43
CA ALA A 478 7.49 -27.08 -14.67
C ALA A 478 5.97 -27.14 -14.45
N ASN A 479 5.48 -28.00 -13.55
CA ASN A 479 4.06 -28.06 -13.16
C ASN A 479 3.61 -26.73 -12.51
N ALA A 480 4.42 -26.15 -11.64
CA ALA A 480 4.13 -24.86 -11.00
C ALA A 480 4.08 -23.67 -11.99
N ARG A 481 4.88 -23.73 -13.07
CA ARG A 481 4.84 -22.75 -14.17
C ARG A 481 3.61 -22.94 -15.06
N ARG A 482 3.32 -24.17 -15.49
CA ARG A 482 2.10 -24.50 -16.25
C ARG A 482 0.83 -24.04 -15.52
N LEU A 483 0.75 -24.25 -14.20
CA LEU A 483 -0.38 -23.75 -13.38
C LEU A 483 -0.50 -22.22 -13.36
N MET A 484 0.62 -21.49 -13.45
CA MET A 484 0.63 -20.03 -13.56
C MET A 484 0.05 -19.59 -14.90
N ASP A 485 0.47 -20.25 -15.99
CA ASP A 485 0.04 -19.97 -17.36
C ASP A 485 -1.43 -20.36 -17.60
N ASP A 486 -1.87 -21.53 -17.10
CA ASP A 486 -3.27 -22.01 -17.13
C ASP A 486 -4.23 -21.04 -16.42
N ARG A 487 -3.74 -20.32 -15.40
CA ARG A 487 -4.49 -19.28 -14.67
C ARG A 487 -4.37 -17.89 -15.31
N GLY A 488 -3.69 -17.76 -16.45
CA GLY A 488 -3.49 -16.51 -17.19
C GLY A 488 -2.56 -15.51 -16.49
N VAL A 489 -1.74 -15.97 -15.56
CA VAL A 489 -0.91 -15.11 -14.70
C VAL A 489 0.45 -14.88 -15.38
N LYS A 490 0.70 -13.65 -15.83
CA LYS A 490 2.00 -13.31 -16.41
C LYS A 490 3.03 -12.96 -15.33
N LYS A 491 4.27 -13.41 -15.52
CA LYS A 491 5.43 -12.98 -14.72
C LYS A 491 5.59 -11.47 -14.83
N GLU A 492 5.70 -10.78 -13.69
CA GLU A 492 5.98 -9.34 -13.70
C GLU A 492 7.40 -9.06 -14.20
N THR A 493 7.52 -8.12 -15.15
CA THR A 493 8.79 -7.70 -15.74
C THR A 493 9.65 -6.98 -14.69
N GLY A 494 10.92 -7.34 -14.61
CA GLY A 494 11.89 -6.63 -13.78
C GLY A 494 12.35 -5.35 -14.48
N ARG A 495 12.18 -4.21 -13.80
CA ARG A 495 12.63 -2.88 -14.22
C ARG A 495 13.42 -2.18 -13.13
N SER A 496 14.49 -1.50 -13.53
CA SER A 496 15.34 -0.67 -12.66
C SER A 496 15.31 0.76 -13.15
N MET A 497 15.14 1.71 -12.24
CA MET A 497 15.08 3.14 -12.54
C MET A 497 16.24 3.88 -11.89
N ILE A 498 16.79 4.88 -12.57
CA ILE A 498 17.77 5.83 -12.04
C ILE A 498 17.43 7.24 -12.53
N GLU A 499 17.34 8.18 -11.58
CA GLU A 499 17.17 9.60 -11.86
C GLU A 499 18.52 10.23 -12.15
N LYS A 500 18.59 11.05 -13.20
CA LYS A 500 19.76 11.89 -13.50
C LYS A 500 19.30 13.18 -14.19
N ASP A 501 19.76 14.32 -13.69
CA ASP A 501 19.48 15.65 -14.24
C ASP A 501 17.97 15.91 -14.38
N CYS A 502 17.21 15.51 -13.35
CA CYS A 502 15.75 15.53 -13.30
C CYS A 502 15.05 14.76 -14.44
N VAL A 503 15.69 13.73 -15.01
CA VAL A 503 15.09 12.76 -15.93
C VAL A 503 15.19 11.36 -15.32
N ILE A 504 14.09 10.60 -15.38
CA ILE A 504 14.03 9.22 -14.87
C ILE A 504 14.25 8.26 -16.02
N ASN A 505 15.33 7.47 -15.93
CA ASN A 505 15.72 6.50 -16.93
C ASN A 505 15.32 5.11 -16.43
N GLU A 506 14.35 4.48 -17.11
CA GLU A 506 13.89 3.12 -16.81
C GLU A 506 14.61 2.12 -17.72
N PHE A 507 15.06 1.02 -17.14
CA PHE A 507 15.76 -0.07 -17.82
C PHE A 507 15.02 -1.38 -17.63
N VAL A 508 14.86 -2.13 -18.73
CA VAL A 508 14.32 -3.49 -18.77
C VAL A 508 15.35 -4.38 -19.47
N ALA A 509 15.54 -5.62 -19.00
CA ALA A 509 16.48 -6.55 -19.61
C ALA A 509 16.06 -6.89 -21.05
N GLY A 510 17.00 -6.81 -22.01
CA GLY A 510 16.74 -7.00 -23.44
C GLY A 510 16.19 -5.78 -24.17
N ASP A 511 15.73 -4.74 -23.45
CA ASP A 511 15.29 -3.50 -24.08
C ASP A 511 16.48 -2.70 -24.63
N LYS A 512 16.27 -2.10 -25.81
CA LYS A 512 17.22 -1.27 -26.55
C LYS A 512 16.57 0.06 -27.02
N ALA A 513 15.41 0.42 -26.49
CA ALA A 513 14.70 1.67 -26.79
C ALA A 513 15.37 2.93 -26.20
N HIS A 514 16.30 2.77 -25.24
CA HIS A 514 17.05 3.89 -24.68
C HIS A 514 17.94 4.56 -25.76
N PRO A 515 17.98 5.90 -25.88
CA PRO A 515 18.76 6.57 -26.93
C PRO A 515 20.26 6.22 -26.96
N GLU A 516 20.83 5.95 -25.79
CA GLU A 516 22.23 5.56 -25.57
C GLU A 516 22.37 4.05 -25.26
N ALA A 517 21.47 3.21 -25.76
CA ALA A 517 21.46 1.78 -25.43
C ALA A 517 22.79 1.09 -25.76
N ARG A 518 23.42 1.43 -26.89
CA ARG A 518 24.69 0.82 -27.30
C ARG A 518 25.79 1.06 -26.27
N GLU A 519 25.99 2.32 -25.92
CA GLU A 519 27.03 2.77 -24.99
C GLU A 519 26.83 2.18 -23.58
N ILE A 520 25.57 1.98 -23.18
CA ILE A 520 25.23 1.33 -21.90
C ILE A 520 25.60 -0.16 -21.91
N TYR A 521 25.29 -0.90 -22.98
CA TYR A 521 25.67 -2.31 -23.07
C TYR A 521 27.20 -2.48 -23.19
N ASP A 522 27.88 -1.62 -23.96
CA ASP A 522 29.36 -1.58 -24.02
C ASP A 522 29.97 -1.35 -22.62
N MET A 523 29.40 -0.44 -21.82
CA MET A 523 29.80 -0.19 -20.43
C MET A 523 29.49 -1.38 -19.50
N VAL A 524 28.39 -2.11 -19.71
CA VAL A 524 28.10 -3.33 -18.93
C VAL A 524 29.17 -4.39 -19.17
N ASP A 525 29.58 -4.61 -20.41
CA ASP A 525 30.62 -5.59 -20.73
C ASP A 525 31.97 -5.22 -20.13
N GLU A 526 32.35 -3.94 -20.19
CA GLU A 526 33.54 -3.43 -19.51
C GLU A 526 33.47 -3.66 -18.00
N MET A 527 32.35 -3.27 -17.38
CA MET A 527 32.08 -3.40 -15.94
C MET A 527 32.16 -4.87 -15.50
N LEU A 528 31.49 -5.77 -16.22
CA LEU A 528 31.52 -7.22 -15.96
C LEU A 528 32.94 -7.79 -16.15
N GLN A 529 33.70 -7.33 -17.15
CA GLN A 529 35.10 -7.75 -17.34
C GLN A 529 35.98 -7.31 -16.16
N ARG A 530 35.79 -6.09 -15.62
CA ARG A 530 36.58 -5.60 -14.47
C ARG A 530 36.25 -6.34 -13.17
N ILE A 531 34.98 -6.63 -12.88
CA ILE A 531 34.62 -7.36 -11.65
C ILE A 531 34.98 -8.85 -11.72
N ARG A 532 35.03 -9.48 -12.91
CA ARG A 532 35.57 -10.84 -13.08
C ARG A 532 37.02 -10.97 -12.60
N ARG A 533 37.84 -9.90 -12.73
CA ARG A 533 39.21 -9.86 -12.17
C ARG A 533 39.25 -9.86 -10.65
N HIS A 534 38.15 -9.47 -10.00
CA HIS A 534 37.94 -9.50 -8.55
C HIS A 534 37.17 -10.74 -8.08
N GLY A 535 37.07 -11.78 -8.92
CA GLY A 535 36.45 -13.06 -8.56
C GLY A 535 34.94 -13.16 -8.84
N TYR A 536 34.31 -12.19 -9.52
CA TYR A 536 32.91 -12.32 -9.93
C TYR A 536 32.71 -13.50 -10.89
N VAL A 537 31.79 -14.40 -10.51
CA VAL A 537 31.27 -15.48 -11.35
C VAL A 537 29.75 -15.32 -11.44
N PRO A 538 29.15 -15.23 -12.65
CA PRO A 538 27.71 -15.16 -12.78
C PRO A 538 27.00 -16.39 -12.18
N ASP A 539 25.97 -16.18 -11.37
CA ASP A 539 25.21 -17.28 -10.77
C ASP A 539 24.30 -17.93 -11.84
N THR A 540 24.76 -19.05 -12.41
CA THR A 540 24.01 -19.87 -13.37
C THR A 540 23.04 -20.87 -12.70
N GLY A 541 22.88 -20.79 -11.37
CA GLY A 541 22.12 -21.77 -10.60
C GLY A 541 20.59 -21.65 -10.68
N GLY A 542 19.94 -22.69 -11.20
CA GLY A 542 18.58 -23.08 -10.79
C GLY A 542 17.40 -22.49 -11.55
N GLY A 543 17.62 -21.70 -12.60
CA GLY A 543 16.57 -21.37 -13.56
C GLY A 543 16.49 -22.44 -14.66
N LEU A 544 15.33 -23.10 -14.82
CA LEU A 544 14.94 -23.60 -16.14
C LEU A 544 14.80 -22.36 -17.03
N GLN A 545 15.79 -22.13 -17.89
CA GLN A 545 15.74 -21.13 -18.94
C GLN A 545 14.88 -21.69 -20.07
N ASP A 546 13.90 -20.92 -20.51
CA ASP A 546 13.33 -21.10 -21.83
C ASP A 546 14.46 -20.78 -22.82
N ILE A 547 14.92 -21.79 -23.56
CA ILE A 547 16.06 -21.69 -24.47
C ILE A 547 15.57 -21.10 -25.79
N ASP A 548 15.45 -19.79 -25.83
CA ASP A 548 15.37 -18.98 -27.04
C ASP A 548 16.23 -17.71 -26.83
N GLU A 549 16.98 -17.33 -27.87
CA GLU A 549 17.96 -16.22 -27.97
C GLU A 549 19.39 -16.48 -27.43
N GLU A 550 20.39 -16.03 -28.21
CA GLU A 550 21.79 -16.52 -28.19
C GLU A 550 22.77 -15.76 -27.26
N GLU A 551 22.31 -14.87 -26.38
CA GLU A 551 23.17 -14.08 -25.48
C GLU A 551 22.78 -14.27 -24.00
N ASN A 552 23.77 -14.55 -23.14
CA ASN A 552 23.56 -14.96 -21.74
C ASN A 552 22.69 -13.96 -20.92
N PRO A 553 21.41 -14.26 -20.62
CA PRO A 553 20.46 -13.25 -20.13
C PRO A 553 20.80 -12.65 -18.76
N LEU A 554 21.63 -13.36 -17.98
CA LEU A 554 22.09 -12.94 -16.65
C LEU A 554 23.05 -11.74 -16.70
N CYS A 555 23.74 -11.52 -17.82
CA CYS A 555 24.67 -10.38 -17.97
C CYS A 555 23.95 -9.03 -18.00
N TYR A 556 22.75 -8.97 -18.60
CA TYR A 556 22.04 -7.72 -18.93
C TYR A 556 20.78 -7.49 -18.09
N HIS A 557 20.75 -7.99 -16.84
CA HIS A 557 19.73 -7.61 -15.87
C HIS A 557 19.66 -6.08 -15.69
N CYS A 558 18.45 -5.53 -15.58
CA CYS A 558 18.24 -4.09 -15.56
C CYS A 558 18.94 -3.35 -14.40
N GLU A 559 19.22 -4.01 -13.27
CA GLU A 559 20.12 -3.51 -12.22
C GLU A 559 21.51 -3.16 -12.78
N LYS A 560 22.10 -4.04 -13.59
CA LYS A 560 23.42 -3.83 -14.20
C LYS A 560 23.38 -2.74 -15.28
N LEU A 561 22.31 -2.70 -16.09
CA LEU A 561 22.07 -1.61 -17.05
C LEU A 561 22.01 -0.24 -16.34
N ALA A 562 21.24 -0.13 -15.26
CA ALA A 562 21.10 1.09 -14.48
C ALA A 562 22.40 1.51 -13.77
N ILE A 563 23.20 0.55 -13.27
CA ILE A 563 24.53 0.84 -12.71
C ILE A 563 25.48 1.32 -13.81
N ALA A 564 25.50 0.69 -14.99
CA ALA A 564 26.35 1.09 -16.10
C ALA A 564 26.03 2.52 -16.59
N PHE A 565 24.74 2.84 -16.79
CA PHE A 565 24.30 4.21 -17.07
C PHE A 565 24.73 5.18 -15.97
N GLY A 566 24.56 4.81 -14.70
CA GLY A 566 25.03 5.59 -13.56
C GLY A 566 26.54 5.86 -13.62
N LEU A 567 27.37 4.86 -13.92
CA LEU A 567 28.82 5.00 -14.06
C LEU A 567 29.23 5.91 -15.22
N MET A 568 28.46 5.94 -16.31
CA MET A 568 28.67 6.84 -17.45
C MET A 568 28.31 8.30 -17.13
N LYS A 569 27.24 8.52 -16.36
CA LYS A 569 26.65 9.85 -16.15
C LYS A 569 27.02 10.54 -14.83
N THR A 570 27.53 9.81 -13.84
CA THR A 570 27.86 10.35 -12.51
C THR A 570 29.36 10.49 -12.26
N LYS A 571 29.73 11.56 -11.56
CA LYS A 571 31.14 11.87 -11.23
C LYS A 571 31.65 10.98 -10.08
N GLN A 572 32.96 10.96 -9.90
CA GLN A 572 33.56 10.28 -8.75
C GLN A 572 33.14 11.00 -7.45
N GLY A 573 32.66 10.22 -6.48
CA GLY A 573 32.05 10.73 -5.24
C GLY A 573 30.53 10.96 -5.28
N GLU A 574 29.89 10.95 -6.46
CA GLU A 574 28.43 11.00 -6.56
C GLU A 574 27.81 9.62 -6.23
N THR A 575 26.85 9.58 -5.31
CA THR A 575 26.13 8.35 -4.92
C THR A 575 25.09 7.99 -5.97
N MET A 576 25.21 6.82 -6.59
CA MET A 576 24.21 6.30 -7.53
C MET A 576 23.00 5.76 -6.75
N ARG A 577 21.79 6.15 -7.14
CA ARG A 577 20.52 5.72 -6.50
C ARG A 577 19.66 5.02 -7.53
N ILE A 578 19.39 3.75 -7.31
CA ILE A 578 18.70 2.86 -8.25
C ILE A 578 17.51 2.24 -7.55
N CYS A 579 16.36 2.18 -8.22
CA CYS A 579 15.16 1.59 -7.65
C CYS A 579 14.56 0.51 -8.55
N LYS A 580 14.41 -0.68 -7.96
CA LYS A 580 13.98 -1.92 -8.59
C LYS A 580 12.53 -2.23 -8.18
N ASN A 581 11.67 -2.56 -9.13
CA ASN A 581 10.28 -2.93 -8.84
C ASN A 581 10.09 -4.33 -8.24
N LEU A 582 11.12 -5.18 -8.27
CA LEU A 582 11.16 -6.54 -7.69
C LEU A 582 12.23 -6.63 -6.59
N ARG A 583 12.41 -7.80 -5.97
CA ARG A 583 13.60 -8.06 -5.13
C ARG A 583 14.85 -8.18 -6.01
N VAL A 584 15.98 -7.60 -5.59
CA VAL A 584 17.26 -7.78 -6.27
C VAL A 584 17.68 -9.26 -6.19
N CYS A 585 18.13 -9.84 -7.30
CA CYS A 585 18.62 -11.22 -7.31
C CYS A 585 20.06 -11.32 -6.78
N ARG A 586 20.44 -12.50 -6.27
CA ARG A 586 21.75 -12.77 -5.67
C ARG A 586 22.91 -12.38 -6.58
N ASP A 587 22.81 -12.70 -7.88
CA ASP A 587 23.82 -12.34 -8.88
C ASP A 587 23.99 -10.82 -9.02
N CYS A 588 22.90 -10.05 -9.09
CA CYS A 588 22.95 -8.59 -9.13
C CYS A 588 23.44 -7.99 -7.81
N HIS A 589 23.13 -8.61 -6.67
CA HIS A 589 23.60 -8.19 -5.35
C HIS A 589 25.12 -8.37 -5.23
N GLU A 590 25.65 -9.52 -5.63
CA GLU A 590 27.10 -9.80 -5.65
C GLU A 590 27.85 -8.92 -6.67
N ALA A 591 27.29 -8.76 -7.87
CA ALA A 591 27.83 -7.83 -8.85
C ALA A 591 27.88 -6.40 -8.28
N SER A 592 26.80 -5.91 -7.64
CA SER A 592 26.75 -4.56 -7.04
C SER A 592 27.80 -4.34 -5.95
N LYS A 593 28.05 -5.34 -5.10
CA LYS A 593 29.18 -5.34 -4.15
C LYS A 593 30.50 -5.12 -4.89
N LEU A 594 30.84 -6.00 -5.84
CA LEU A 594 32.12 -5.95 -6.55
C LEU A 594 32.28 -4.70 -7.44
N ILE A 595 31.20 -4.16 -7.99
CA ILE A 595 31.22 -2.87 -8.73
C ILE A 595 31.53 -1.72 -7.77
N SER A 596 30.91 -1.67 -6.59
CA SER A 596 31.17 -0.62 -5.58
C SER A 596 32.64 -0.56 -5.14
N LEU A 597 33.30 -1.73 -5.09
CA LEU A 597 34.74 -1.86 -4.84
C LEU A 597 35.56 -1.40 -6.05
N THR A 598 35.28 -1.97 -7.23
CA THR A 598 36.11 -1.84 -8.44
C THR A 598 36.08 -0.43 -9.06
N TYR A 599 34.98 0.29 -8.89
CA TYR A 599 34.78 1.66 -9.40
C TYR A 599 34.83 2.74 -8.31
N GLU A 600 35.09 2.36 -7.06
CA GLU A 600 35.11 3.26 -5.89
C GLU A 600 33.86 4.16 -5.83
N ARG A 601 32.68 3.54 -5.96
CA ARG A 601 31.37 4.22 -5.93
C ARG A 601 30.50 3.71 -4.79
N GLU A 602 29.75 4.62 -4.20
CA GLU A 602 28.64 4.27 -3.33
C GLU A 602 27.38 4.06 -4.19
N ILE A 603 26.77 2.88 -4.07
CA ILE A 603 25.59 2.49 -4.83
C ILE A 603 24.48 2.17 -3.84
N ILE A 604 23.36 2.87 -3.94
CA ILE A 604 22.17 2.62 -3.12
C ILE A 604 21.11 2.01 -4.02
N VAL A 605 20.75 0.76 -3.78
CA VAL A 605 19.68 0.07 -4.52
C VAL A 605 18.50 -0.15 -3.60
N ARG A 606 17.33 0.42 -3.92
CA ARG A 606 16.05 0.08 -3.27
C ARG A 606 15.37 -1.04 -4.03
N ASP A 607 14.95 -2.07 -3.32
CA ASP A 607 14.06 -3.11 -3.84
C ASP A 607 12.64 -2.95 -3.25
N ARG A 608 11.76 -3.95 -3.42
CA ARG A 608 10.40 -3.92 -2.84
C ARG A 608 10.35 -3.77 -1.32
N ASN A 609 11.36 -4.27 -0.61
CA ASN A 609 11.32 -4.49 0.82
C ASN A 609 12.28 -3.56 1.57
N ARG A 610 13.42 -3.20 0.96
CA ARG A 610 14.49 -2.47 1.64
C ARG A 610 15.46 -1.76 0.69
N PHE A 611 16.40 -1.04 1.29
CA PHE A 611 17.63 -0.56 0.66
C PHE A 611 18.79 -1.51 0.89
N HIS A 612 19.68 -1.55 -0.08
CA HIS A 612 20.98 -2.19 -0.06
C HIS A 612 22.02 -1.10 -0.36
N HIS A 613 22.85 -0.76 0.62
CA HIS A 613 23.90 0.25 0.46
C HIS A 613 25.21 -0.48 0.19
N PHE A 614 25.70 -0.40 -1.05
CA PHE A 614 26.95 -1.01 -1.49
C PHE A 614 28.09 0.01 -1.43
N LYS A 615 29.14 -0.32 -0.68
CA LYS A 615 30.32 0.52 -0.50
C LYS A 615 31.54 -0.35 -0.23
N GLY A 616 32.60 -0.17 -1.02
CA GLY A 616 33.87 -0.86 -0.81
C GLY A 616 33.78 -2.40 -0.82
N GLY A 617 32.88 -2.98 -1.60
CA GLY A 617 32.71 -4.44 -1.68
C GLY A 617 31.74 -5.03 -0.65
N GLN A 618 31.20 -4.23 0.25
CA GLN A 618 30.26 -4.66 1.29
C GLN A 618 28.85 -4.14 1.00
N CYS A 619 27.84 -4.81 1.56
CA CYS A 619 26.46 -4.35 1.56
C CYS A 619 25.98 -4.15 3.01
N SER A 620 25.18 -3.12 3.27
CA SER A 620 24.52 -2.85 4.57
C SER A 620 23.66 -3.98 5.13
N CYS A 621 23.47 -5.07 4.40
CA CYS A 621 22.72 -6.23 4.84
C CYS A 621 23.54 -7.39 5.42
N ASN A 622 24.87 -7.30 5.39
CA ASN A 622 25.78 -8.35 5.88
C ASN A 622 25.48 -9.76 5.30
N ASP A 623 25.05 -9.80 4.03
CA ASP A 623 24.62 -11.02 3.29
C ASP A 623 23.52 -11.87 3.97
N TYR A 624 22.85 -11.35 5.01
CA TYR A 624 21.76 -11.98 5.78
C TYR A 624 20.51 -12.34 4.93
N CYS A 625 20.50 -11.97 3.66
CA CYS A 625 19.38 -12.20 2.72
C CYS A 625 19.67 -13.21 1.61
N ASP A 626 20.92 -13.66 1.47
CA ASP A 626 21.40 -14.54 0.39
C ASP A 626 22.10 -15.82 0.89
N HIS A 627 22.30 -15.98 2.19
CA HIS A 627 22.99 -17.13 2.76
C HIS A 627 22.11 -18.38 2.94
N VAL A 628 22.38 -19.39 2.11
CA VAL A 628 22.39 -20.77 2.60
C VAL A 628 23.70 -20.96 3.39
N ARG A 629 23.66 -21.11 4.72
CA ARG A 629 24.82 -21.61 5.48
C ARG A 629 24.87 -23.13 5.34
N PHE A 630 25.54 -23.61 4.29
CA PHE A 630 26.13 -24.94 4.31
C PHE A 630 27.51 -24.86 4.94
N ASP A 631 27.62 -25.17 6.23
CA ASP A 631 28.89 -25.57 6.85
C ASP A 631 29.25 -26.98 6.33
N LEU A 632 29.64 -27.07 5.06
CA LEU A 632 30.31 -28.23 4.49
C LEU A 632 31.82 -28.03 4.63
N PRO A 633 32.57 -29.02 5.18
CA PRO A 633 34.02 -28.91 5.31
C PRO A 633 34.68 -28.66 3.95
N SER A 634 35.72 -27.85 3.93
CA SER A 634 36.49 -27.46 2.74
C SER A 634 37.14 -28.65 2.04
N ILE A 635 36.41 -29.35 1.17
CA ILE A 635 36.98 -30.35 0.26
C ILE A 635 37.50 -29.62 -0.97
N THR A 636 38.77 -29.21 -0.92
CA THR A 636 39.52 -28.77 -2.10
C THR A 636 39.76 -29.97 -3.03
N MET A 637 38.81 -30.25 -3.93
CA MET A 637 39.06 -31.16 -5.04
C MET A 637 39.98 -30.47 -6.05
N THR A 638 41.10 -31.12 -6.37
CA THR A 638 42.04 -30.59 -7.35
C THR A 638 41.53 -30.85 -8.77
N THR A 639 42.04 -30.12 -9.75
CA THR A 639 41.75 -30.35 -11.18
C THR A 639 42.10 -31.77 -11.66
N SER A 640 42.96 -32.50 -10.92
CA SER A 640 43.23 -33.94 -11.12
C SER A 640 41.97 -34.81 -10.93
N ASP A 641 41.13 -34.46 -9.97
CA ASP A 641 40.07 -35.35 -9.47
C ASP A 641 38.82 -35.27 -10.35
N ILE A 642 38.56 -34.10 -10.93
CA ILE A 642 37.55 -33.88 -11.99
C ILE A 642 37.88 -34.72 -13.25
N PHE A 643 39.16 -34.86 -13.59
CA PHE A 643 39.59 -35.62 -14.77
C PHE A 643 39.45 -37.15 -14.59
N LYS A 644 39.55 -37.65 -13.36
CA LYS A 644 39.36 -39.10 -13.07
C LYS A 644 37.91 -39.55 -13.17
N ILE A 645 36.95 -38.64 -13.01
CA ILE A 645 35.51 -38.95 -13.14
C ILE A 645 35.09 -39.01 -14.63
N LYS A 646 35.65 -38.15 -15.49
CA LYS A 646 35.31 -38.11 -16.93
C LYS A 646 35.82 -39.29 -17.77
N ASN A 647 36.77 -40.10 -17.28
CA ASN A 647 37.44 -41.15 -18.07
C ASN A 647 37.29 -42.59 -17.52
N LYS A 648 36.28 -42.87 -16.70
CA LYS A 648 35.95 -44.24 -16.25
C LYS A 648 34.57 -44.73 -16.76
N SER A 649 34.40 -44.68 -18.08
CA SER A 649 33.22 -45.26 -18.75
C SER A 649 33.60 -46.13 -19.95
N LEU A 650 34.70 -46.90 -19.87
CA LEU A 650 35.05 -47.91 -20.90
C LEU A 650 36.09 -48.96 -20.43
N HIS A 651 35.82 -49.72 -19.37
CA HIS A 651 36.40 -51.07 -19.22
C HIS A 651 35.50 -51.99 -18.38
N ARG A 652 35.27 -53.21 -18.89
CA ARG A 652 34.65 -54.31 -18.13
C ARG A 652 35.54 -54.67 -16.95
N VAL A 653 35.06 -54.46 -15.73
CA VAL A 653 35.65 -55.09 -14.54
C VAL A 653 34.88 -56.38 -14.27
N HIS A 654 35.51 -57.52 -14.53
CA HIS A 654 35.05 -58.79 -13.95
C HIS A 654 35.25 -58.72 -12.44
N ILE A 655 34.17 -58.83 -11.67
CA ILE A 655 34.23 -59.13 -10.24
C ILE A 655 33.54 -60.47 -10.03
N SER A 656 34.32 -61.46 -9.62
CA SER A 656 33.83 -62.74 -9.14
C SER A 656 33.34 -62.61 -7.70
N THR A 657 32.10 -62.98 -7.43
CA THR A 657 31.58 -63.19 -6.06
C THR A 657 31.11 -64.64 -5.90
N PRO A 658 31.51 -65.34 -4.82
CA PRO A 658 31.01 -66.68 -4.55
C PRO A 658 29.67 -66.64 -3.77
N ASN A 659 28.70 -67.38 -4.30
CA ASN A 659 27.54 -68.01 -3.64
C ASN A 659 26.48 -67.18 -2.89
N SER A 660 25.22 -67.46 -3.28
CA SER A 660 23.94 -67.34 -2.53
C SER A 660 23.48 -65.95 -2.03
N SER A 661 22.22 -65.53 -2.21
CA SER A 661 21.08 -66.11 -2.94
C SER A 661 20.00 -65.04 -3.20
N LYS A 662 19.23 -65.21 -4.30
CA LYS A 662 17.86 -64.72 -4.61
C LYS A 662 17.16 -63.81 -3.57
N SER A 663 16.41 -62.74 -3.86
CA SER A 663 16.06 -61.93 -5.05
C SER A 663 15.02 -60.85 -4.56
N GLU A 664 14.47 -59.86 -5.29
CA GLU A 664 14.45 -59.46 -6.70
C GLU A 664 14.51 -57.91 -6.80
N HIS A 665 15.26 -57.35 -7.77
CA HIS A 665 15.19 -55.92 -8.15
C HIS A 665 15.58 -55.75 -9.63
N GLY A 666 14.71 -55.17 -10.46
CA GLY A 666 14.89 -55.21 -11.92
C GLY A 666 14.00 -54.28 -12.75
N SER A 667 13.70 -53.05 -12.30
CA SER A 667 12.99 -52.06 -13.12
C SER A 667 13.21 -50.62 -12.64
N LEU A 668 14.34 -49.99 -13.02
CA LEU A 668 14.55 -48.54 -12.82
C LEU A 668 15.57 -47.90 -13.79
N GLN A 669 16.51 -48.67 -14.36
CA GLN A 669 17.55 -48.11 -15.24
C GLN A 669 17.13 -47.91 -16.71
N VAL A 670 15.98 -48.44 -17.16
CA VAL A 670 15.58 -48.44 -18.58
C VAL A 670 14.64 -47.27 -18.94
N GLN A 671 14.08 -46.55 -17.96
CA GLN A 671 13.18 -45.42 -18.23
C GLN A 671 13.91 -44.09 -18.51
N TYR A 672 15.16 -43.93 -18.07
CA TYR A 672 15.93 -42.69 -18.27
C TYR A 672 16.29 -42.42 -19.74
N ASP A 673 16.67 -43.45 -20.50
CA ASP A 673 17.11 -43.29 -21.90
C ASP A 673 15.93 -43.21 -22.91
N ALA A 674 14.71 -43.54 -22.49
CA ALA A 674 13.52 -43.45 -23.34
C ALA A 674 12.94 -42.03 -23.41
N ALA A 675 12.98 -41.28 -22.31
CA ALA A 675 12.40 -39.93 -22.23
C ALA A 675 13.15 -38.90 -23.10
N VAL A 676 14.49 -38.93 -23.08
CA VAL A 676 15.35 -38.00 -23.82
C VAL A 676 15.20 -38.14 -25.35
N LYS A 677 14.73 -39.29 -25.83
CA LYS A 677 14.58 -39.56 -27.27
C LYS A 677 13.20 -39.21 -27.85
N ILE A 678 12.22 -38.84 -27.02
CA ILE A 678 10.86 -38.48 -27.46
C ILE A 678 10.69 -36.96 -27.63
N MET A 679 11.50 -36.12 -26.97
CA MET A 679 11.40 -34.65 -27.07
C MET A 679 11.97 -34.02 -28.35
N LEU A 680 12.69 -34.76 -29.21
CA LEU A 680 13.40 -34.17 -30.37
C LEU A 680 12.78 -34.44 -31.75
N ILE A 681 11.57 -35.03 -31.83
CA ILE A 681 10.89 -35.23 -33.13
C ILE A 681 9.38 -34.96 -33.02
N LYS A 682 9.00 -33.68 -33.21
CA LYS A 682 7.84 -33.20 -34.02
C LYS A 682 7.54 -31.72 -33.79
N ASN A 683 7.94 -30.87 -34.73
CA ASN A 683 6.93 -30.07 -35.45
C ASN A 683 7.51 -29.49 -36.77
N PRO A 684 6.97 -29.86 -37.94
CA PRO A 684 7.27 -29.20 -39.20
C PRO A 684 6.18 -28.17 -39.55
N LYS A 685 6.60 -26.95 -39.89
CA LYS A 685 5.78 -25.87 -40.51
C LYS A 685 4.57 -25.38 -39.70
N PHE A 686 4.71 -24.25 -39.00
CA PHE A 686 4.41 -22.93 -39.56
C PHE A 686 5.06 -21.83 -38.72
#